data_AF-F0YQJ2-F1
#
_entry.id   AF-F0YQJ2-F1
#
_cell.length_a   1.000
_cell.length_b   1.000
_cell.length_c   1.000
_cell.angle_alpha   90.00
_cell.angle_beta   90.00
_cell.angle_gamma   90.00
#
_symmetry.space_group_name_H-M   'P 1'
#
loop_
_entity.id
_entity.type
_entity.pdbx_description
1 polymer ?
#
loop_
_entity_poly.entity_id
_entity_poly.type
_entity_poly.pdbx_seq_one_letter_code
_entity_poly.pdbx_strand_id
1 'polypeptide(L)'
;MYRGRGGQGGGRGGKGGGYGKGRGGGGKGGGGKGGGGKGGKGGGGYNWRQHVEPSTDPDIVNPCRARVAAFLASGAPRLEMAQRLRNVENNTMRAVAQDMGVGWVRGPNKGDAYALVRVDASLDSGAQITTIAQLVRSECERGGGKCARKRVWERMSSELQAFSQTSLKCRMLRRLEEQPAARAALDDVRCRATRKGFCLEGFEDEEDALFDCFDVALTVAAGLGSKSPFVCPLGKEPLANAAKARLADGTDSDHVLLERAYAEWRARPGYRDRRSFCDRFFLSHQTLEYVDQLRRDLGSGCRDLLKRDAGGRARPRHAAARLSSALLAALWPNVAAVRKQGKGLALGSGLKVVCHPGSVNRSAADRLVVFYDVQETSDRYLYDTSVVSLAQVLLFAPDVAQSTTNSGRAKLAVAPDLQVLVDAAALDDVLATRDLLQAFVQRSVGRPTDDASARASAALAALFSADTLALHGKRAKKVDREEAWQRKKAAEAAAKIRRAGRATDLIPAAVTLGATQIEEDHRHEQFFYDEPTSRRMLALVDGYETPLLVCNPSLAARRDAAGGDYLLLDRDERFASLKFRAFDLRAPEPVDYAFDALFLDPPFANVGVAELAAATRTLMGAAPRPLYVGYNAKRAAELEAAFAEFA
;
A
#
# COMPACT_ATOMS: atom_id res chain seq x y z
N MET A 1 -13.53 -17.29 34.79
CA MET A 1 -13.80 -18.63 35.35
C MET A 1 -12.91 -19.64 34.65
N TYR A 2 -12.08 -20.32 35.44
CA TYR A 2 -11.16 -21.40 35.05
C TYR A 2 -11.93 -22.66 34.61
N ARG A 3 -11.38 -23.41 33.63
CA ARG A 3 -11.10 -24.86 33.77
C ARG A 3 -10.35 -25.40 32.56
N GLY A 4 -9.13 -25.89 32.81
CA GLY A 4 -8.42 -26.80 31.92
C GLY A 4 -8.79 -28.26 32.17
N ARG A 5 -8.36 -29.15 31.26
CA ARG A 5 -8.08 -30.56 31.52
C ARG A 5 -7.07 -31.06 30.50
N GLY A 6 -5.91 -31.49 30.98
CA GLY A 6 -5.01 -32.39 30.27
C GLY A 6 -5.42 -33.85 30.48
N GLY A 7 -4.88 -34.73 29.64
CA GLY A 7 -5.00 -36.18 29.76
C GLY A 7 -3.99 -36.88 28.84
N GLN A 8 -2.94 -37.43 29.44
CA GLN A 8 -1.95 -38.34 28.85
C GLN A 8 -2.42 -39.79 28.95
N GLY A 9 -1.87 -40.65 28.08
CA GLY A 9 -1.85 -42.12 28.18
C GLY A 9 -2.51 -42.79 26.98
N GLY A 10 -1.98 -43.82 26.32
CA GLY A 10 -0.78 -44.61 26.50
C GLY A 10 -0.98 -45.99 25.83
N GLY A 11 -0.07 -46.39 24.93
CA GLY A 11 0.44 -47.76 24.79
C GLY A 11 -0.35 -48.88 24.06
N ARG A 12 0.46 -49.70 23.33
CA ARG A 12 0.26 -51.08 22.81
C ARG A 12 -0.49 -51.19 21.47
N GLY A 13 -0.10 -51.97 20.47
CA GLY A 13 0.91 -53.03 20.31
C GLY A 13 0.33 -54.19 19.45
N GLY A 14 1.12 -54.76 18.52
CA GLY A 14 0.83 -56.04 17.83
C GLY A 14 0.76 -55.93 16.29
N LYS A 15 1.77 -56.44 15.54
CA LYS A 15 1.86 -57.78 14.89
C LYS A 15 0.78 -58.00 13.81
N GLY A 16 1.01 -58.45 12.58
CA GLY A 16 2.15 -59.09 11.90
C GLY A 16 1.60 -59.94 10.73
N GLY A 17 2.45 -60.24 9.73
CA GLY A 17 2.22 -61.23 8.66
C GLY A 17 1.52 -60.69 7.40
N GLY A 18 1.87 -61.06 6.16
CA GLY A 18 2.82 -62.02 5.66
C GLY A 18 2.51 -62.34 4.18
N TYR A 19 3.55 -62.36 3.35
CA TYR A 19 3.80 -63.18 2.14
C TYR A 19 2.72 -63.46 1.07
N GLY A 20 3.14 -63.24 -0.19
CA GLY A 20 2.61 -63.90 -1.40
C GLY A 20 3.06 -63.21 -2.71
N LYS A 21 4.37 -63.22 -3.05
CA LYS A 21 4.98 -64.00 -4.15
C LYS A 21 4.13 -64.25 -5.42
N GLY A 22 4.63 -63.72 -6.55
CA GLY A 22 4.45 -64.22 -7.92
C GLY A 22 5.25 -63.32 -8.88
N ARG A 23 6.54 -63.63 -9.12
CA ARG A 23 7.09 -64.19 -10.39
C ARG A 23 6.57 -63.45 -11.64
N GLY A 24 7.37 -62.88 -12.52
CA GLY A 24 8.79 -63.08 -12.82
C GLY A 24 8.99 -62.97 -14.34
N GLY A 25 10.18 -62.55 -14.77
CA GLY A 25 10.61 -62.45 -16.18
C GLY A 25 10.70 -60.99 -16.63
N GLY A 26 11.85 -60.30 -16.58
CA GLY A 26 13.16 -60.71 -17.11
C GLY A 26 13.31 -60.03 -18.48
N GLY A 27 14.36 -59.32 -18.83
CA GLY A 27 15.58 -58.93 -18.16
C GLY A 27 16.49 -58.32 -19.23
N LYS A 28 17.33 -57.36 -18.80
CA LYS A 28 18.58 -56.88 -19.45
C LYS A 28 18.39 -56.18 -20.82
N GLY A 29 19.00 -55.03 -21.09
CA GLY A 29 20.18 -54.43 -20.50
C GLY A 29 21.21 -54.19 -21.60
N GLY A 30 21.49 -52.92 -21.88
CA GLY A 30 22.77 -52.44 -22.39
C GLY A 30 23.06 -52.59 -23.88
N GLY A 31 23.59 -51.51 -24.46
CA GLY A 31 24.39 -51.59 -25.69
C GLY A 31 24.19 -50.43 -26.64
N GLY A 32 24.92 -49.34 -26.41
CA GLY A 32 25.16 -48.36 -27.47
C GLY A 32 26.00 -48.95 -28.61
N LYS A 33 25.72 -48.48 -29.82
CA LYS A 33 26.61 -48.35 -31.00
C LYS A 33 25.73 -47.66 -32.05
N GLY A 34 26.11 -46.51 -32.58
CA GLY A 34 27.24 -46.39 -33.49
C GLY A 34 26.65 -46.38 -34.90
N GLY A 35 26.46 -45.19 -35.46
CA GLY A 35 25.96 -45.00 -36.82
C GLY A 35 26.90 -45.59 -37.86
N GLY A 36 26.32 -46.14 -38.91
CA GLY A 36 27.01 -46.63 -40.10
C GLY A 36 25.98 -47.07 -41.11
N GLY A 37 25.83 -46.29 -42.18
CA GLY A 37 24.91 -46.61 -43.27
C GLY A 37 25.47 -47.66 -44.23
N LYS A 38 24.57 -48.31 -44.96
CA LYS A 38 24.56 -48.45 -46.42
C LYS A 38 23.34 -49.28 -46.83
N GLY A 39 22.93 -49.08 -48.08
CA GLY A 39 21.61 -49.41 -48.60
C GLY A 39 21.38 -50.89 -48.94
N GLY A 40 20.12 -51.18 -49.26
CA GLY A 40 19.65 -52.48 -49.71
C GLY A 40 18.15 -52.45 -49.92
N LYS A 41 17.72 -52.57 -51.18
CA LYS A 41 16.34 -52.48 -51.68
C LYS A 41 15.44 -53.61 -51.15
N GLY A 42 14.13 -53.34 -51.13
CA GLY A 42 13.10 -54.35 -51.39
C GLY A 42 12.30 -54.81 -50.20
N GLY A 43 11.26 -54.03 -49.85
CA GLY A 43 10.19 -54.44 -48.96
C GLY A 43 9.13 -53.35 -48.94
N GLY A 44 7.98 -53.60 -49.56
CA GLY A 44 6.87 -52.66 -49.71
C GLY A 44 6.24 -52.27 -48.37
N GLY A 45 6.93 -51.40 -47.63
CA GLY A 45 6.37 -50.72 -46.47
C GLY A 45 5.49 -49.58 -46.95
N TYR A 46 4.24 -49.56 -46.50
CA TYR A 46 3.32 -48.43 -46.64
C TYR A 46 4.05 -47.12 -46.29
N ASN A 47 4.44 -46.35 -47.30
CA ASN A 47 5.17 -45.11 -47.09
C ASN A 47 4.18 -43.99 -46.78
N TRP A 48 3.70 -43.96 -45.53
CA TRP A 48 2.78 -42.94 -45.04
C TRP A 48 3.30 -41.50 -45.27
N ARG A 49 4.62 -41.31 -45.45
CA ARG A 49 5.21 -40.00 -45.77
C ARG A 49 4.76 -39.46 -47.13
N GLN A 50 4.39 -40.33 -48.09
CA GLN A 50 3.78 -39.92 -49.36
C GLN A 50 2.43 -39.19 -49.19
N HIS A 51 1.81 -39.30 -48.01
CA HIS A 51 0.57 -38.61 -47.68
C HIS A 51 0.78 -37.34 -46.86
N VAL A 52 2.00 -37.05 -46.39
CA VAL A 52 2.27 -35.97 -45.42
C VAL A 52 3.32 -34.97 -45.89
N GLU A 53 4.28 -35.40 -46.73
CA GLU A 53 5.40 -34.56 -47.16
C GLU A 53 5.28 -34.17 -48.66
N PRO A 54 5.80 -33.00 -49.06
CA PRO A 54 5.93 -32.64 -50.47
C PRO A 54 6.89 -33.59 -51.18
N SER A 55 6.63 -33.85 -52.47
CA SER A 55 7.52 -34.67 -53.29
C SER A 55 8.82 -33.93 -53.59
N THR A 56 9.91 -34.69 -53.71
CA THR A 56 11.19 -34.22 -54.28
C THR A 56 11.36 -34.63 -55.74
N ASP A 57 10.42 -35.43 -56.26
CA ASP A 57 10.41 -35.90 -57.65
C ASP A 57 10.16 -34.74 -58.62
N PRO A 58 11.11 -34.44 -59.54
CA PRO A 58 10.94 -33.41 -60.56
C PRO A 58 9.66 -33.56 -61.39
N ASP A 59 9.19 -34.79 -61.61
CA ASP A 59 7.98 -35.05 -62.41
C ASP A 59 6.69 -34.60 -61.71
N ILE A 60 6.74 -34.40 -60.39
CA ILE A 60 5.64 -33.87 -59.57
C ILE A 60 5.87 -32.38 -59.26
N VAL A 61 7.12 -31.99 -58.96
CA VAL A 61 7.47 -30.62 -58.56
C VAL A 61 7.40 -29.64 -59.73
N ASN A 62 7.92 -30.01 -60.91
CA ASN A 62 7.98 -29.10 -62.06
C ASN A 62 6.58 -28.69 -62.57
N PRO A 63 5.60 -29.61 -62.72
CA PRO A 63 4.24 -29.22 -63.08
C PRO A 63 3.58 -28.30 -62.04
N CYS A 64 3.83 -28.53 -60.74
CA CYS A 64 3.33 -27.65 -59.69
C CYS A 64 3.91 -26.24 -59.83
N ARG A 65 5.23 -26.13 -60.04
CA ARG A 65 5.93 -24.84 -60.22
C ARG A 65 5.47 -24.10 -61.47
N ALA A 66 5.31 -24.81 -62.59
CA ALA A 66 4.77 -24.23 -63.82
C ALA A 66 3.35 -23.68 -63.63
N ARG A 67 2.50 -24.39 -62.88
CA ARG A 67 1.12 -23.95 -62.61
C ARG A 67 1.06 -22.72 -61.71
N VAL A 68 1.91 -22.63 -60.69
CA VAL A 68 2.03 -21.41 -59.85
C VAL A 68 2.60 -20.24 -60.66
N ALA A 69 3.59 -20.49 -61.51
CA ALA A 69 4.16 -19.46 -62.39
C ALA A 69 3.12 -18.90 -63.38
N ALA A 70 2.31 -19.78 -63.99
CA ALA A 70 1.22 -19.38 -64.88
C ALA A 70 0.15 -18.54 -64.15
N PHE A 71 -0.20 -18.90 -62.91
CA PHE A 71 -1.08 -18.10 -62.07
C PHE A 71 -0.48 -16.72 -61.76
N LEU A 72 0.81 -16.65 -61.42
CA LEU A 72 1.47 -15.37 -61.17
C LEU A 72 1.45 -14.48 -62.42
N ALA A 73 1.72 -15.05 -63.60
CA ALA A 73 1.72 -14.35 -64.88
C ALA A 73 0.33 -13.89 -65.34
N SER A 74 -0.76 -14.57 -64.95
CA SER A 74 -2.11 -14.20 -65.37
C SER A 74 -2.63 -12.92 -64.73
N GLY A 75 -1.98 -12.42 -63.67
CA GLY A 75 -2.44 -11.26 -62.90
C GLY A 75 -3.71 -11.49 -62.08
N ALA A 76 -4.35 -12.67 -62.19
CA ALA A 76 -5.58 -12.96 -61.48
C ALA A 76 -5.37 -12.94 -59.95
N PRO A 77 -6.37 -12.49 -59.17
CA PRO A 77 -6.28 -12.49 -57.70
C PRO A 77 -6.44 -13.90 -57.12
N ARG A 78 -7.17 -14.78 -57.80
CA ARG A 78 -7.48 -16.14 -57.35
C ARG A 78 -7.63 -17.10 -58.53
N LEU A 79 -7.20 -18.36 -58.36
CA LEU A 79 -7.40 -19.45 -59.31
C LEU A 79 -7.84 -20.72 -58.59
N GLU A 80 -9.08 -21.15 -58.86
CA GLU A 80 -9.66 -22.41 -58.36
C GLU A 80 -9.10 -23.63 -59.11
N MET A 81 -8.84 -24.72 -58.40
CA MET A 81 -8.39 -25.96 -59.00
C MET A 81 -9.57 -26.78 -59.50
N ALA A 82 -9.76 -26.83 -60.81
CA ALA A 82 -10.84 -27.59 -61.44
C ALA A 82 -10.78 -29.11 -61.18
N GLN A 83 -9.61 -29.66 -60.86
CA GLN A 83 -9.40 -31.09 -60.61
C GLN A 83 -8.84 -31.35 -59.21
N ARG A 84 -9.33 -32.41 -58.57
CA ARG A 84 -8.85 -32.86 -57.26
C ARG A 84 -7.46 -33.47 -57.40
N LEU A 85 -6.44 -32.74 -56.96
CA LEU A 85 -5.06 -33.22 -56.92
C LEU A 85 -4.92 -34.43 -56.00
N ARG A 86 -4.00 -35.34 -56.33
CA ARG A 86 -3.58 -36.43 -55.42
C ARG A 86 -2.93 -35.82 -54.17
N ASN A 87 -2.93 -36.54 -53.06
CA ASN A 87 -2.38 -36.03 -51.79
C ASN A 87 -0.92 -35.54 -51.93
N VAL A 88 -0.08 -36.28 -52.66
CA VAL A 88 1.32 -35.90 -52.89
C VAL A 88 1.46 -34.62 -53.72
N GLU A 89 0.62 -34.44 -54.75
CA GLU A 89 0.58 -33.23 -55.58
C GLU A 89 0.05 -32.04 -54.80
N ASN A 90 -0.97 -32.25 -53.96
CA ASN A 90 -1.53 -31.21 -53.10
C ASN A 90 -0.50 -30.71 -52.07
N ASN A 91 0.23 -31.63 -51.42
CA ASN A 91 1.31 -31.28 -50.49
C ASN A 91 2.47 -30.55 -51.21
N THR A 92 2.81 -31.00 -52.42
CA THR A 92 3.86 -30.38 -53.25
C THR A 92 3.43 -29.00 -53.73
N MET A 93 2.20 -28.85 -54.21
CA MET A 93 1.62 -27.57 -54.63
C MET A 93 1.60 -26.56 -53.48
N ARG A 94 1.20 -26.98 -52.28
CA ARG A 94 1.25 -26.13 -51.09
C ARG A 94 2.66 -25.61 -50.80
N ALA A 95 3.67 -26.48 -50.87
CA ALA A 95 5.06 -26.10 -50.62
C ALA A 95 5.58 -25.14 -51.70
N VAL A 96 5.37 -25.48 -52.97
CA VAL A 96 5.79 -24.67 -54.12
C VAL A 96 5.10 -23.30 -54.15
N ALA A 97 3.79 -23.24 -53.88
CA ALA A 97 3.06 -21.99 -53.80
C ALA A 97 3.63 -21.08 -52.70
N GLN A 98 3.89 -21.62 -51.50
CA GLN A 98 4.50 -20.87 -50.39
C GLN A 98 5.90 -20.35 -50.72
N ASP A 99 6.75 -21.19 -51.34
CA ASP A 99 8.11 -20.79 -51.76
C ASP A 99 8.08 -19.69 -52.83
N MET A 100 7.02 -19.62 -53.62
CA MET A 100 6.80 -18.61 -54.66
C MET A 100 5.95 -17.43 -54.18
N GLY A 101 5.66 -17.32 -52.87
CA GLY A 101 4.92 -16.19 -52.31
C GLY A 101 3.41 -16.19 -52.60
N VAL A 102 2.84 -17.34 -52.95
CA VAL A 102 1.42 -17.53 -53.28
C VAL A 102 0.72 -18.31 -52.17
N GLY A 103 -0.49 -17.86 -51.81
CA GLY A 103 -1.35 -18.58 -50.86
C GLY A 103 -1.97 -19.82 -51.48
N TRP A 104 -2.06 -20.90 -50.70
CA TRP A 104 -2.74 -22.14 -51.05
C TRP A 104 -3.87 -22.41 -50.05
N VAL A 105 -5.09 -22.02 -50.41
CA VAL A 105 -6.26 -22.06 -49.51
C VAL A 105 -7.28 -23.08 -49.97
N ARG A 106 -8.06 -23.61 -49.03
CA ARG A 106 -9.19 -24.47 -49.36
C ARG A 106 -10.41 -23.58 -49.59
N GLY A 107 -11.27 -23.92 -50.55
CA GLY A 107 -12.54 -23.23 -50.73
C GLY A 107 -13.43 -23.29 -49.47
N PRO A 108 -14.39 -22.37 -49.37
CA PRO A 108 -15.15 -22.08 -48.14
C PRO A 108 -16.00 -23.25 -47.61
N ASN A 109 -16.43 -24.18 -48.45
CA ASN A 109 -17.30 -25.29 -48.07
C ASN A 109 -16.56 -26.64 -47.98
N LYS A 110 -17.13 -27.54 -47.16
CA LYS A 110 -16.59 -28.88 -46.91
C LYS A 110 -16.74 -29.77 -48.15
N GLY A 111 -15.75 -29.70 -49.04
CA GLY A 111 -15.75 -30.42 -50.32
C GLY A 111 -15.12 -29.61 -51.44
N ASP A 112 -14.94 -28.31 -51.22
CA ASP A 112 -14.44 -27.38 -52.23
C ASP A 112 -13.00 -27.67 -52.66
N ALA A 113 -12.74 -27.28 -53.90
CA ALA A 113 -11.42 -27.28 -54.49
C ALA A 113 -10.45 -26.40 -53.72
N TYR A 114 -9.16 -26.67 -53.88
CA TYR A 114 -8.11 -25.75 -53.43
C TYR A 114 -7.97 -24.61 -54.44
N ALA A 115 -7.48 -23.46 -53.97
CA ALA A 115 -7.22 -22.31 -54.81
C ALA A 115 -5.84 -21.72 -54.54
N LEU A 116 -5.22 -21.20 -55.60
CA LEU A 116 -4.11 -20.26 -55.51
C LEU A 116 -4.67 -18.87 -55.28
N VAL A 117 -4.13 -18.15 -54.30
CA VAL A 117 -4.53 -16.78 -53.94
C VAL A 117 -3.30 -15.89 -53.92
N ARG A 118 -3.37 -14.78 -54.65
CA ARG A 118 -2.30 -13.78 -54.67
C ARG A 118 -2.31 -13.02 -53.35
N VAL A 119 -1.14 -12.86 -52.74
CA VAL A 119 -0.96 -12.01 -51.57
C VAL A 119 -0.53 -10.65 -52.08
N ASP A 120 -1.35 -9.64 -51.83
CA ASP A 120 -1.04 -8.27 -52.22
C ASP A 120 0.12 -7.75 -51.35
N ALA A 121 1.20 -7.31 -52.00
CA ALA A 121 2.38 -6.76 -51.34
C ALA A 121 2.11 -5.39 -50.68
N SER A 122 0.99 -4.74 -51.01
CA SER A 122 0.55 -3.46 -50.43
C SER A 122 -0.24 -3.61 -49.13
N LEU A 123 -0.62 -4.83 -48.75
CA LEU A 123 -1.27 -5.09 -47.47
C LEU A 123 -0.30 -4.77 -46.35
N ASP A 124 -0.61 -3.73 -45.56
CA ASP A 124 0.16 -3.40 -44.37
C ASP A 124 0.27 -4.64 -43.47
N SER A 125 1.48 -5.17 -43.39
CA SER A 125 1.81 -6.32 -42.56
C SER A 125 1.36 -6.08 -41.11
N GLY A 126 1.38 -4.84 -40.61
CA GLY A 126 0.88 -4.45 -39.30
C GLY A 126 -0.62 -4.68 -39.13
N ALA A 127 -1.46 -4.10 -40.00
CA ALA A 127 -2.91 -4.24 -39.94
C ALA A 127 -3.38 -5.71 -40.02
N GLN A 128 -2.80 -6.51 -40.92
CA GLN A 128 -3.18 -7.93 -41.05
C GLN A 128 -2.73 -8.76 -39.85
N ILE A 129 -1.55 -8.49 -39.30
CA ILE A 129 -1.07 -9.12 -38.06
C ILE A 129 -1.99 -8.75 -36.89
N THR A 130 -2.43 -7.49 -36.80
CA THR A 130 -3.39 -7.02 -35.80
C THR A 130 -4.71 -7.79 -35.91
N THR A 131 -5.28 -7.92 -37.12
CA THR A 131 -6.52 -8.67 -37.34
C THR A 131 -6.36 -10.15 -36.95
N ILE A 132 -5.23 -10.77 -37.29
CA ILE A 132 -4.94 -12.16 -36.90
C ILE A 132 -4.82 -12.29 -35.37
N ALA A 133 -4.15 -11.34 -34.71
CA ALA A 133 -4.00 -11.34 -33.26
C ALA A 133 -5.33 -11.15 -32.53
N GLN A 134 -6.19 -10.23 -33.00
CA GLN A 134 -7.55 -10.04 -32.49
C GLN A 134 -8.42 -11.28 -32.68
N LEU A 135 -8.28 -11.97 -33.81
CA LEU A 135 -9.00 -13.21 -34.07
C LEU A 135 -8.54 -14.36 -33.16
N VAL A 136 -7.22 -14.50 -32.97
CA VAL A 136 -6.65 -15.47 -32.01
C VAL A 136 -7.16 -15.20 -30.60
N ARG A 137 -7.17 -13.93 -30.18
CA ARG A 137 -7.72 -13.52 -28.89
C ARG A 137 -9.19 -13.91 -28.77
N SER A 138 -10.04 -13.48 -29.70
CA SER A 138 -11.48 -13.78 -29.67
C SER A 138 -11.77 -15.28 -29.61
N GLU A 139 -11.07 -16.11 -30.39
CA GLU A 139 -11.27 -17.56 -30.38
C GLU A 139 -10.76 -18.22 -29.08
N CYS A 140 -9.68 -17.68 -28.50
CA CYS A 140 -9.15 -18.17 -27.24
C CYS A 140 -10.00 -17.74 -26.05
N GLU A 141 -10.55 -16.52 -26.05
CA GLU A 141 -11.54 -16.07 -25.07
C GLU A 141 -12.79 -16.96 -25.08
N ARG A 142 -13.31 -17.30 -26.27
CA ARG A 142 -14.43 -18.25 -26.45
C ARG A 142 -14.13 -19.69 -26.02
N GLY A 143 -12.85 -20.02 -25.85
CA GLY A 143 -12.37 -21.37 -25.53
C GLY A 143 -11.78 -21.49 -24.13
N GLY A 144 -12.08 -20.56 -23.22
CA GLY A 144 -11.55 -20.56 -21.85
C GLY A 144 -10.04 -20.37 -21.82
N GLY A 145 -9.54 -19.42 -22.62
CA GLY A 145 -8.14 -19.04 -22.70
C GLY A 145 -7.32 -19.91 -23.64
N LYS A 146 -7.94 -20.89 -24.30
CA LYS A 146 -7.27 -21.81 -25.22
C LYS A 146 -8.11 -22.03 -26.47
N CYS A 147 -7.47 -21.97 -27.62
CA CYS A 147 -8.15 -22.19 -28.90
C CYS A 147 -7.34 -23.09 -29.83
N ALA A 148 -8.03 -23.97 -30.54
CA ALA A 148 -7.40 -24.83 -31.55
C ALA A 148 -7.02 -24.00 -32.78
N ARG A 149 -5.83 -24.25 -33.35
CA ARG A 149 -5.35 -23.52 -34.55
C ARG A 149 -6.31 -23.65 -35.74
N LYS A 150 -7.00 -24.79 -35.82
CA LYS A 150 -8.00 -25.06 -36.84
C LYS A 150 -9.19 -24.09 -36.78
N ARG A 151 -9.63 -23.70 -35.58
CA ARG A 151 -10.76 -22.76 -35.41
C ARG A 151 -10.40 -21.37 -35.90
N VAL A 152 -9.22 -20.88 -35.49
CA VAL A 152 -8.67 -19.61 -35.98
C VAL A 152 -8.54 -19.63 -37.50
N TRP A 153 -8.01 -20.73 -38.06
CA TRP A 153 -7.86 -20.92 -39.50
C TRP A 153 -9.19 -20.84 -40.26
N GLU A 154 -10.23 -21.53 -39.78
CA GLU A 154 -11.56 -21.57 -40.39
C GLU A 154 -12.28 -20.21 -40.35
N ARG A 155 -11.86 -19.30 -39.46
CA ARG A 155 -12.44 -17.97 -39.29
C ARG A 155 -11.70 -16.86 -40.05
N MET A 156 -10.50 -17.15 -40.56
CA MET A 156 -9.75 -16.23 -41.43
C MET A 156 -10.36 -16.16 -42.83
N SER A 157 -10.36 -14.97 -43.45
CA SER A 157 -10.67 -14.81 -44.88
C SER A 157 -9.63 -15.51 -45.76
N SER A 158 -9.94 -15.72 -47.04
CA SER A 158 -9.00 -16.35 -47.98
C SER A 158 -7.69 -15.56 -48.11
N GLU A 159 -7.77 -14.23 -48.03
CA GLU A 159 -6.65 -13.31 -48.10
C GLU A 159 -5.77 -13.41 -46.84
N LEU A 160 -6.38 -13.46 -45.64
CA LEU A 160 -5.66 -13.65 -44.38
C LEU A 160 -5.03 -15.04 -44.28
N GLN A 161 -5.69 -16.08 -44.78
CA GLN A 161 -5.13 -17.43 -44.87
C GLN A 161 -3.90 -17.45 -45.80
N ALA A 162 -3.99 -16.80 -46.97
CA ALA A 162 -2.90 -16.67 -47.91
C ALA A 162 -1.71 -15.88 -47.32
N PHE A 163 -1.98 -14.75 -46.66
CA PHE A 163 -0.97 -13.95 -45.95
C PHE A 163 -0.29 -14.74 -44.82
N SER A 164 -1.07 -15.47 -43.99
CA SER A 164 -0.51 -16.27 -42.89
C SER A 164 0.40 -17.41 -43.38
N GLN A 165 0.14 -17.94 -44.59
CA GLN A 165 0.94 -19.00 -45.18
C GLN A 165 2.27 -18.50 -45.73
N THR A 166 2.24 -17.34 -46.39
CA THR A 166 3.37 -16.76 -47.13
C THR A 166 4.27 -15.91 -46.22
N SER A 167 3.68 -14.96 -45.49
CA SER A 167 4.41 -13.99 -44.65
C SER A 167 4.75 -14.56 -43.27
N LEU A 168 3.82 -15.28 -42.62
CA LEU A 168 4.03 -15.84 -41.27
C LEU A 168 4.54 -17.30 -41.27
N LYS A 169 4.71 -17.91 -42.45
CA LYS A 169 5.15 -19.30 -42.64
C LYS A 169 4.40 -20.28 -41.73
N CYS A 170 3.13 -20.53 -42.06
CA CYS A 170 2.12 -21.51 -41.59
C CYS A 170 2.45 -22.55 -40.48
N ARG A 171 3.68 -23.05 -40.36
CA ARG A 171 4.17 -23.84 -39.23
C ARG A 171 4.42 -23.01 -37.95
N MET A 172 4.56 -21.69 -38.06
CA MET A 172 4.97 -20.84 -36.95
C MET A 172 4.14 -19.55 -36.82
N LEU A 173 2.82 -19.69 -36.69
CA LEU A 173 2.05 -18.71 -35.89
C LEU A 173 2.64 -18.55 -34.46
N ARG A 174 3.62 -19.39 -34.06
CA ARG A 174 4.58 -19.14 -32.96
C ARG A 174 5.26 -17.78 -33.01
N ARG A 175 5.54 -17.24 -34.19
CA ARG A 175 6.16 -15.93 -34.34
C ARG A 175 5.17 -14.79 -34.27
N LEU A 176 3.87 -15.06 -34.13
CA LEU A 176 2.87 -14.02 -33.94
C LEU A 176 3.24 -13.16 -32.72
N GLU A 177 3.67 -13.80 -31.62
CA GLU A 177 4.18 -13.13 -30.41
C GLU A 177 5.47 -12.32 -30.62
N GLU A 178 6.23 -12.60 -31.67
CA GLU A 178 7.45 -11.86 -32.01
C GLU A 178 7.14 -10.57 -32.78
N GLN A 179 5.91 -10.41 -33.28
CA GLN A 179 5.49 -9.25 -34.05
C GLN A 179 5.02 -8.11 -33.12
N PRO A 180 5.60 -6.89 -33.24
CA PRO A 180 5.19 -5.74 -32.43
C PRO A 180 3.69 -5.41 -32.56
N ALA A 181 3.15 -5.47 -33.78
CA ALA A 181 1.73 -5.20 -34.05
C ALA A 181 0.80 -6.20 -33.34
N ALA A 182 1.20 -7.48 -33.24
CA ALA A 182 0.42 -8.48 -32.52
C ALA A 182 0.45 -8.24 -31.01
N ARG A 183 1.59 -7.83 -30.44
CA ARG A 183 1.68 -7.50 -29.00
C ARG A 183 0.80 -6.32 -28.64
N ALA A 184 0.83 -5.26 -29.46
CA ALA A 184 -0.03 -4.09 -29.28
C ALA A 184 -1.52 -4.47 -29.36
N ALA A 185 -1.90 -5.34 -30.29
CA ALA A 185 -3.28 -5.78 -30.47
C ALA A 185 -3.81 -6.71 -29.36
N LEU A 186 -2.91 -7.30 -28.57
CA LEU A 186 -3.25 -8.22 -27.47
C LEU A 186 -3.32 -7.53 -26.10
N ASP A 187 -3.21 -6.20 -26.03
CA ASP A 187 -3.27 -5.41 -24.80
C ASP A 187 -2.36 -5.97 -23.67
N ASP A 188 -1.11 -6.30 -24.00
CA ASP A 188 -0.13 -6.92 -23.10
C ASP A 188 -0.49 -8.32 -22.55
N VAL A 189 -1.59 -8.93 -23.00
CA VAL A 189 -1.88 -10.35 -22.72
C VAL A 189 -0.90 -11.22 -23.48
N ARG A 190 -0.07 -11.98 -22.77
CA ARG A 190 0.87 -12.91 -23.39
C ARG A 190 0.09 -14.04 -24.06
N CYS A 191 0.05 -14.05 -25.39
CA CYS A 191 -0.35 -15.24 -26.13
C CYS A 191 0.85 -16.21 -26.16
N ARG A 192 0.59 -17.52 -26.12
CA ARG A 192 1.55 -18.60 -26.33
C ARG A 192 1.03 -19.57 -27.37
N ALA A 193 1.70 -19.67 -28.52
CA ALA A 193 1.41 -20.68 -29.52
C ALA A 193 1.87 -22.08 -29.05
N THR A 194 0.97 -23.05 -29.11
CA THR A 194 1.23 -24.45 -28.76
C THR A 194 1.28 -25.34 -30.01
N ARG A 195 1.57 -26.63 -29.83
CA ARG A 195 1.55 -27.61 -30.94
C ARG A 195 0.16 -27.77 -31.57
N LYS A 196 -0.91 -27.55 -30.81
CA LYS A 196 -2.30 -27.80 -31.23
C LYS A 196 -3.13 -26.51 -31.42
N GLY A 197 -2.62 -25.35 -30.99
CA GLY A 197 -3.41 -24.13 -30.96
C GLY A 197 -2.70 -22.95 -30.31
N PHE A 198 -3.46 -22.10 -29.64
CA PHE A 198 -2.98 -20.94 -28.91
C PHE A 198 -3.53 -20.98 -27.49
N CYS A 199 -2.77 -20.42 -26.55
CA CYS A 199 -3.17 -20.21 -25.18
C CYS A 199 -2.90 -18.75 -24.82
N LEU A 200 -3.81 -18.08 -24.13
CA LEU A 200 -3.53 -16.80 -23.51
C LEU A 200 -3.02 -17.07 -22.09
N GLU A 201 -1.78 -16.68 -21.80
CA GLU A 201 -1.23 -16.72 -20.45
C GLU A 201 -1.97 -15.67 -19.61
N GLY A 202 -2.61 -16.13 -18.53
CA GLY A 202 -3.45 -15.27 -17.69
C GLY A 202 -4.94 -15.25 -18.09
N PHE A 203 -5.37 -16.08 -19.04
CA PHE A 203 -6.79 -16.31 -19.31
C PHE A 203 -7.19 -17.66 -18.72
N GLU A 204 -7.72 -17.62 -17.52
CA GLU A 204 -8.44 -18.72 -16.89
C GLU A 204 -9.83 -18.16 -16.56
N ASP A 205 -10.87 -18.94 -16.81
CA ASP A 205 -12.28 -18.54 -16.85
C ASP A 205 -12.68 -17.60 -15.70
N GLU A 206 -13.29 -16.46 -16.04
CA GLU A 206 -13.97 -15.52 -15.13
C GLU A 206 -15.24 -16.17 -14.55
N GLU A 207 -15.10 -17.24 -13.77
CA GLU A 207 -16.17 -17.69 -12.88
C GLU A 207 -15.86 -17.22 -11.47
N ASP A 208 -16.24 -15.97 -11.26
CA ASP A 208 -15.83 -15.10 -10.17
C ASP A 208 -16.29 -15.60 -8.80
N ALA A 209 -15.50 -15.26 -7.80
CA ALA A 209 -15.99 -15.12 -6.44
C ALA A 209 -16.53 -13.70 -6.24
N LEU A 210 -17.18 -13.44 -5.10
CA LEU A 210 -17.26 -12.08 -4.56
C LEU A 210 -15.84 -11.46 -4.57
N PHE A 211 -15.62 -10.42 -5.38
CA PHE A 211 -14.31 -9.81 -5.70
C PHE A 211 -13.29 -10.63 -6.50
N ASP A 212 -13.61 -11.84 -6.96
CA ASP A 212 -12.72 -12.70 -7.77
C ASP A 212 -11.28 -12.83 -7.23
N CYS A 213 -11.15 -12.81 -5.91
CA CYS A 213 -9.87 -12.93 -5.23
C CYS A 213 -9.81 -14.17 -4.34
N PHE A 214 -10.68 -15.17 -4.58
CA PHE A 214 -10.86 -16.31 -3.67
C PHE A 214 -9.56 -17.09 -3.44
N ASP A 215 -8.85 -17.50 -4.50
CA ASP A 215 -7.61 -18.26 -4.34
C ASP A 215 -6.48 -17.44 -3.70
N VAL A 216 -6.46 -16.13 -3.95
CA VAL A 216 -5.52 -15.18 -3.35
C VAL A 216 -5.84 -15.02 -1.85
N ALA A 217 -7.10 -14.75 -1.52
CA ALA A 217 -7.60 -14.64 -0.14
C ALA A 217 -7.41 -15.93 0.65
N LEU A 218 -7.59 -17.09 0.02
CA LEU A 218 -7.36 -18.40 0.63
C LEU A 218 -5.88 -18.61 1.00
N THR A 219 -4.98 -18.21 0.11
CA THR A 219 -3.53 -18.25 0.37
C THR A 219 -3.15 -17.31 1.50
N VAL A 220 -3.72 -16.10 1.52
CA VAL A 220 -3.51 -15.14 2.59
C VAL A 220 -4.07 -15.63 3.92
N ALA A 221 -5.29 -16.17 3.94
CA ALA A 221 -5.90 -16.75 5.13
C ALA A 221 -5.06 -17.91 5.69
N ALA A 222 -4.55 -18.80 4.82
CA ALA A 222 -3.65 -19.87 5.23
C ALA A 222 -2.32 -19.34 5.78
N GLY A 223 -1.77 -18.26 5.20
CA GLY A 223 -0.54 -17.65 5.71
C GLY A 223 -0.73 -16.90 7.03
N LEU A 224 -1.87 -16.22 7.24
CA LEU A 224 -2.23 -15.59 8.51
C LEU A 224 -2.53 -16.62 9.61
N GLY A 225 -3.11 -17.77 9.24
CA GLY A 225 -3.31 -18.92 10.14
C GLY A 225 -2.02 -19.73 10.44
N SER A 226 -0.89 -19.29 9.88
CA SER A 226 0.43 -19.89 10.04
C SER A 226 1.40 -18.85 10.62
N LYS A 227 2.58 -19.30 11.08
CA LYS A 227 3.71 -18.37 11.25
C LYS A 227 4.12 -17.77 9.90
N SER A 228 4.68 -16.57 9.91
CA SER A 228 5.19 -15.91 8.69
C SER A 228 6.23 -16.80 7.98
N PRO A 229 6.14 -16.96 6.65
CA PRO A 229 7.17 -17.68 5.89
C PRO A 229 8.46 -16.87 5.72
N PHE A 230 8.43 -15.56 5.94
CA PHE A 230 9.62 -14.71 5.87
C PHE A 230 10.47 -14.90 7.13
N VAL A 231 11.72 -15.30 6.94
CA VAL A 231 12.69 -15.50 8.03
C VAL A 231 13.72 -14.38 8.00
N CYS A 232 14.20 -13.98 9.17
CA CYS A 232 15.23 -12.96 9.31
C CYS A 232 16.37 -13.52 10.19
N PRO A 233 17.40 -14.14 9.60
CA PRO A 233 18.55 -14.63 10.36
C PRO A 233 19.31 -13.48 11.00
N LEU A 234 19.81 -13.71 12.21
CA LEU A 234 20.61 -12.73 12.96
C LEU A 234 21.82 -12.25 12.14
N GLY A 235 22.01 -10.94 12.03
CA GLY A 235 23.09 -10.32 11.27
C GLY A 235 22.88 -10.26 9.75
N LYS A 236 21.74 -10.74 9.24
CA LYS A 236 21.36 -10.67 7.81
C LYS A 236 20.08 -9.86 7.60
N GLU A 237 19.66 -9.06 8.56
CA GLU A 237 18.46 -8.24 8.51
C GLU A 237 18.44 -7.29 7.29
N PRO A 238 19.54 -6.60 6.92
CA PRO A 238 19.56 -5.75 5.73
C PRO A 238 19.35 -6.55 4.44
N LEU A 239 19.93 -7.75 4.35
CA LEU A 239 19.81 -8.63 3.18
C LEU A 239 18.40 -9.21 3.06
N ALA A 240 17.82 -9.66 4.18
CA ALA A 240 16.46 -10.17 4.24
C ALA A 240 15.44 -9.08 3.85
N ASN A 241 15.60 -7.87 4.37
CA ASN A 241 14.76 -6.73 4.03
C ASN A 241 14.89 -6.33 2.56
N ALA A 242 16.12 -6.33 2.00
CA ALA A 242 16.34 -6.04 0.59
C ALA A 242 15.72 -7.12 -0.33
N ALA A 243 15.85 -8.40 0.04
CA ALA A 243 15.24 -9.49 -0.70
C ALA A 243 13.70 -9.45 -0.63
N LYS A 244 13.15 -9.17 0.55
CA LYS A 244 11.70 -8.98 0.75
C LYS A 244 11.18 -7.80 -0.08
N ALA A 245 11.88 -6.67 -0.10
CA ALA A 245 11.53 -5.51 -0.93
C ALA A 245 11.57 -5.82 -2.43
N ARG A 246 12.57 -6.58 -2.89
CA ARG A 246 12.65 -7.04 -4.29
C ARG A 246 11.49 -7.95 -4.66
N LEU A 247 11.08 -8.85 -3.76
CA LEU A 247 9.91 -9.71 -3.97
C LEU A 247 8.60 -8.92 -3.89
N ALA A 248 8.55 -7.87 -3.08
CA ALA A 248 7.39 -6.99 -2.97
C ALA A 248 7.13 -6.20 -4.26
N ASP A 249 8.16 -5.89 -5.05
CA ASP A 249 8.02 -5.24 -6.37
C ASP A 249 7.11 -4.00 -6.30
N GLY A 250 7.36 -3.14 -5.31
CA GLY A 250 6.61 -1.91 -5.09
C GLY A 250 5.17 -2.08 -4.57
N THR A 251 4.74 -3.28 -4.15
CA THR A 251 3.42 -3.45 -3.55
C THR A 251 3.35 -2.86 -2.14
N ASP A 252 2.26 -2.15 -1.84
CA ASP A 252 1.97 -1.59 -0.51
C ASP A 252 1.18 -2.57 0.39
N SER A 253 1.38 -3.88 0.21
CA SER A 253 0.65 -4.92 0.91
C SER A 253 1.50 -6.14 1.26
N ASP A 254 1.69 -6.40 2.57
CA ASP A 254 2.34 -7.60 3.08
C ASP A 254 1.56 -8.88 2.69
N HIS A 255 0.23 -8.77 2.58
CA HIS A 255 -0.65 -9.86 2.20
C HIS A 255 -0.53 -10.23 0.70
N VAL A 256 -0.42 -9.22 -0.18
CA VAL A 256 -0.11 -9.45 -1.61
C VAL A 256 1.29 -10.04 -1.77
N LEU A 257 2.26 -9.55 -0.99
CA LEU A 257 3.62 -10.09 -0.98
C LEU A 257 3.65 -11.57 -0.54
N LEU A 258 2.90 -11.94 0.49
CA LEU A 258 2.76 -13.32 0.94
C LEU A 258 2.22 -14.22 -0.18
N GLU A 259 1.16 -13.78 -0.87
CA GLU A 259 0.60 -14.54 -1.98
C GLU A 259 1.61 -14.70 -3.13
N ARG A 260 2.33 -13.64 -3.50
CA ARG A 260 3.37 -13.71 -4.53
C ARG A 260 4.49 -14.67 -4.14
N ALA A 261 4.95 -14.63 -2.88
CA ALA A 261 5.98 -15.53 -2.38
C ALA A 261 5.53 -17.00 -2.49
N TYR A 262 4.29 -17.28 -2.13
CA TYR A 262 3.69 -18.60 -2.29
C TYR A 262 3.57 -19.02 -3.76
N ALA A 263 3.05 -18.15 -4.62
CA ALA A 263 2.84 -18.44 -6.04
C ALA A 263 4.18 -18.76 -6.75
N GLU A 264 5.20 -17.94 -6.52
CA GLU A 264 6.53 -18.17 -7.08
C GLU A 264 7.18 -19.44 -6.56
N TRP A 265 7.05 -19.73 -5.27
CA TRP A 265 7.54 -20.98 -4.68
C TRP A 265 6.83 -22.19 -5.28
N ARG A 266 5.50 -22.13 -5.37
CA ARG A 266 4.66 -23.22 -5.88
C ARG A 266 4.99 -23.56 -7.34
N ALA A 267 5.28 -22.53 -8.14
CA ALA A 267 5.64 -22.64 -9.55
C ALA A 267 7.04 -23.27 -9.79
N ARG A 268 7.93 -23.31 -8.79
CA ARG A 268 9.26 -23.92 -8.97
C ARG A 268 9.15 -25.44 -9.10
N PRO A 269 9.89 -26.06 -10.05
CA PRO A 269 9.82 -27.49 -10.27
C PRO A 269 10.65 -28.24 -9.22
N GLY A 270 9.97 -29.10 -8.47
CA GLY A 270 10.62 -29.99 -7.50
C GLY A 270 11.23 -29.28 -6.28
N TYR A 271 11.76 -30.10 -5.36
CA TYR A 271 12.22 -29.66 -4.05
C TYR A 271 13.43 -28.71 -4.09
N ARG A 272 14.42 -29.00 -4.95
CA ARG A 272 15.69 -28.25 -5.00
C ARG A 272 15.49 -26.80 -5.43
N ASP A 273 14.68 -26.56 -6.46
CA ASP A 273 14.44 -25.20 -6.97
C ASP A 273 13.58 -24.39 -6.00
N ARG A 274 12.64 -25.05 -5.31
CA ARG A 274 11.87 -24.45 -4.22
C ARG A 274 12.76 -24.01 -3.06
N ARG A 275 13.67 -24.87 -2.60
CA ARG A 275 14.62 -24.55 -1.55
C ARG A 275 15.58 -23.43 -1.97
N SER A 276 16.11 -23.47 -3.19
CA SER A 276 16.96 -22.40 -3.74
C SER A 276 16.22 -21.05 -3.85
N PHE A 277 14.93 -21.06 -4.20
CA PHE A 277 14.09 -19.86 -4.13
C PHE A 277 13.95 -19.35 -2.69
N CYS A 278 13.66 -20.24 -1.74
CA CYS A 278 13.57 -19.89 -0.33
C CYS A 278 14.86 -19.28 0.22
N ASP A 279 16.02 -19.86 -0.10
CA ASP A 279 17.33 -19.36 0.34
C ASP A 279 17.61 -17.95 -0.21
N ARG A 280 17.23 -17.67 -1.46
CA ARG A 280 17.42 -16.36 -2.11
C ARG A 280 16.53 -15.25 -1.55
N PHE A 281 15.34 -15.59 -1.06
CA PHE A 281 14.34 -14.64 -0.58
C PHE A 281 14.10 -14.70 0.93
N PHE A 282 14.94 -15.43 1.66
CA PHE A 282 14.81 -15.63 3.10
C PHE A 282 13.41 -16.12 3.48
N LEU A 283 13.00 -17.24 2.87
CA LEU A 283 11.72 -17.89 3.15
C LEU A 283 11.95 -19.25 3.82
N SER A 284 10.99 -19.68 4.63
CA SER A 284 10.94 -21.03 5.18
C SER A 284 10.19 -21.98 4.24
N HIS A 285 10.91 -22.93 3.65
CA HIS A 285 10.30 -23.96 2.80
C HIS A 285 9.24 -24.78 3.55
N GLN A 286 9.53 -25.19 4.79
CA GLN A 286 8.61 -25.95 5.63
C GLN A 286 7.34 -25.16 5.95
N THR A 287 7.47 -23.85 6.20
CA THR A 287 6.30 -22.98 6.42
C THR A 287 5.46 -22.89 5.15
N LEU A 288 6.08 -22.73 3.98
CA LEU A 288 5.34 -22.66 2.71
C LEU A 288 4.65 -23.98 2.35
N GLU A 289 5.23 -25.13 2.69
CA GLU A 289 4.56 -26.44 2.58
C GLU A 289 3.35 -26.55 3.50
N TYR A 290 3.47 -26.07 4.73
CA TYR A 290 2.35 -26.02 5.67
C TYR A 290 1.23 -25.08 5.17
N VAL A 291 1.59 -23.90 4.65
CA VAL A 291 0.64 -22.97 4.02
C VAL A 291 -0.05 -23.60 2.81
N ASP A 292 0.66 -24.34 1.95
CA ASP A 292 0.07 -25.08 0.82
C ASP A 292 -0.95 -26.13 1.30
N GLN A 293 -0.63 -26.88 2.36
CA GLN A 293 -1.55 -27.86 2.94
C GLN A 293 -2.79 -27.19 3.52
N LEU A 294 -2.61 -26.18 4.40
CA LEU A 294 -3.72 -25.47 5.02
C LEU A 294 -4.62 -24.77 3.99
N ARG A 295 -4.02 -24.20 2.94
CA ARG A 295 -4.74 -23.62 1.80
C ARG A 295 -5.63 -24.66 1.12
N ARG A 296 -5.17 -25.90 0.94
CA ARG A 296 -6.00 -26.97 0.34
C ARG A 296 -7.16 -27.36 1.24
N ASP A 297 -6.89 -27.52 2.55
CA ASP A 297 -7.89 -27.91 3.53
C ASP A 297 -9.01 -26.85 3.65
N LEU A 298 -8.64 -25.57 3.77
CA LEU A 298 -9.57 -24.44 3.72
C LEU A 298 -10.29 -24.39 2.37
N GLY A 299 -9.56 -24.66 1.28
CA GLY A 299 -10.10 -24.63 -0.07
C GLY A 299 -11.17 -25.67 -0.32
N SER A 300 -11.03 -26.89 0.21
CA SER A 300 -12.08 -27.91 0.17
C SER A 300 -13.31 -27.46 0.95
N GLY A 301 -13.14 -27.05 2.21
CA GLY A 301 -14.28 -26.66 3.06
C GLY A 301 -15.04 -25.45 2.52
N CYS A 302 -14.33 -24.43 2.04
CA CYS A 302 -14.97 -23.23 1.48
C CYS A 302 -15.64 -23.49 0.12
N ARG A 303 -15.10 -24.37 -0.73
CA ARG A 303 -15.74 -24.69 -2.02
C ARG A 303 -17.07 -25.42 -1.82
N ASP A 304 -17.13 -26.34 -0.85
CA ASP A 304 -18.35 -27.04 -0.50
C ASP A 304 -19.42 -26.08 0.03
N LEU A 305 -19.04 -25.15 0.92
CA LEU A 305 -19.95 -24.15 1.47
C LEU A 305 -20.44 -23.13 0.43
N LEU A 306 -19.57 -22.73 -0.50
CA LEU A 306 -19.86 -21.71 -1.50
C LEU A 306 -20.38 -22.29 -2.82
N LYS A 307 -20.54 -23.61 -2.92
CA LYS A 307 -20.94 -24.33 -4.14
C LYS A 307 -20.10 -23.90 -5.36
N ARG A 308 -18.77 -23.88 -5.18
CA ARG A 308 -17.83 -23.38 -6.20
C ARG A 308 -17.04 -24.52 -6.85
N ASP A 309 -16.93 -24.46 -8.17
CA ASP A 309 -16.11 -25.40 -8.94
C ASP A 309 -14.60 -25.16 -8.78
N ALA A 310 -13.84 -26.24 -8.94
CA ALA A 310 -12.38 -26.24 -8.85
C ALA A 310 -11.75 -25.78 -10.18
N GLY A 311 -11.69 -24.47 -10.40
CA GLY A 311 -10.87 -23.87 -11.44
C GLY A 311 -9.51 -23.43 -10.90
N GLY A 312 -8.42 -23.72 -11.62
CA GLY A 312 -7.15 -22.98 -11.47
C GLY A 312 -7.30 -21.60 -12.10
N ARG A 313 -6.81 -20.54 -11.44
CA ARG A 313 -7.12 -19.15 -11.81
C ARG A 313 -5.89 -18.28 -12.04
N ALA A 314 -6.00 -17.46 -13.09
CA ALA A 314 -5.10 -16.36 -13.38
C ALA A 314 -5.28 -15.27 -12.33
N ARG A 315 -4.25 -14.43 -12.17
CA ARG A 315 -4.34 -13.30 -11.24
C ARG A 315 -5.39 -12.31 -11.77
N PRO A 316 -6.44 -12.00 -10.98
CA PRO A 316 -7.50 -11.09 -11.40
C PRO A 316 -6.98 -9.68 -11.71
N ARG A 317 -7.64 -8.97 -12.63
CA ARG A 317 -7.38 -7.52 -12.81
C ARG A 317 -7.63 -6.80 -11.48
N HIS A 318 -6.74 -5.87 -11.12
CA HIS A 318 -6.79 -5.17 -9.82
C HIS A 318 -6.77 -6.11 -8.59
N ALA A 319 -6.06 -7.25 -8.67
CA ALA A 319 -5.97 -8.23 -7.57
C ALA A 319 -5.68 -7.62 -6.19
N ALA A 320 -4.82 -6.60 -6.12
CA ALA A 320 -4.50 -5.92 -4.86
C ALA A 320 -5.69 -5.14 -4.28
N ALA A 321 -6.46 -4.44 -5.12
CA ALA A 321 -7.66 -3.71 -4.71
C ALA A 321 -8.77 -4.69 -4.28
N ARG A 322 -8.99 -5.76 -5.06
CA ARG A 322 -9.94 -6.84 -4.74
C ARG A 322 -9.61 -7.51 -3.40
N LEU A 323 -8.34 -7.88 -3.20
CA LEU A 323 -7.86 -8.50 -1.96
C LEU A 323 -7.95 -7.55 -0.77
N SER A 324 -7.53 -6.29 -0.91
CA SER A 324 -7.61 -5.31 0.18
C SER A 324 -9.05 -5.02 0.61
N SER A 325 -10.01 -5.03 -0.32
CA SER A 325 -11.44 -4.97 0.00
C SER A 325 -11.92 -6.19 0.78
N ALA A 326 -11.54 -7.40 0.34
CA ALA A 326 -11.88 -8.63 1.06
C ALA A 326 -11.26 -8.66 2.47
N LEU A 327 -10.00 -8.22 2.62
CA LEU A 327 -9.32 -8.09 3.90
C LEU A 327 -10.00 -7.07 4.79
N LEU A 328 -10.37 -5.90 4.25
CA LEU A 328 -11.06 -4.87 5.01
C LEU A 328 -12.40 -5.36 5.56
N ALA A 329 -13.17 -6.08 4.74
CA ALA A 329 -14.43 -6.68 5.17
C ALA A 329 -14.22 -7.76 6.25
N ALA A 330 -13.17 -8.58 6.12
CA ALA A 330 -12.89 -9.69 7.04
C ALA A 330 -12.26 -9.24 8.37
N LEU A 331 -11.48 -8.16 8.35
CA LEU A 331 -10.67 -7.71 9.48
C LEU A 331 -11.24 -6.47 10.18
N TRP A 332 -12.36 -5.92 9.73
CA TRP A 332 -13.00 -4.80 10.42
C TRP A 332 -13.23 -5.14 11.91
N PRO A 333 -12.92 -4.22 12.86
CA PRO A 333 -12.50 -2.82 12.71
C PRO A 333 -10.98 -2.59 12.67
N ASN A 334 -10.15 -3.59 12.37
CA ASN A 334 -8.68 -3.53 12.41
C ASN A 334 -8.10 -2.69 11.26
N VAL A 335 -8.30 -1.38 11.35
CA VAL A 335 -7.80 -0.37 10.42
C VAL A 335 -7.00 0.66 11.20
N ALA A 336 -5.89 1.13 10.65
CA ALA A 336 -5.07 2.17 11.25
C ALA A 336 -4.81 3.33 10.26
N ALA A 337 -4.85 4.55 10.79
CA ALA A 337 -4.41 5.75 10.09
C ALA A 337 -2.92 5.98 10.35
N VAL A 338 -2.10 5.56 9.38
CA VAL A 338 -0.64 5.72 9.40
C VAL A 338 -0.26 7.10 8.87
N ARG A 339 0.61 7.80 9.59
CA ARG A 339 0.98 9.19 9.31
C ARG A 339 2.42 9.34 8.88
N LYS A 340 3.40 9.18 9.77
CA LYS A 340 4.81 9.41 9.44
C LYS A 340 5.64 8.24 9.90
N GLN A 341 6.48 7.71 8.99
CA GLN A 341 7.40 6.60 9.27
C GLN A 341 6.68 5.38 9.87
N GLY A 342 5.54 4.98 9.29
CA GLY A 342 4.78 3.81 9.77
C GLY A 342 4.03 4.02 11.10
N LYS A 343 4.19 5.16 11.78
CA LYS A 343 3.49 5.46 13.04
C LYS A 343 2.09 5.98 12.77
N GLY A 344 1.11 5.52 13.56
CA GLY A 344 -0.29 5.83 13.37
C GLY A 344 -1.16 5.60 14.60
N LEU A 345 -2.47 5.67 14.36
CA LEU A 345 -3.51 5.32 15.34
C LEU A 345 -4.41 4.23 14.76
N ALA A 346 -4.68 3.19 15.53
CA ALA A 346 -5.73 2.23 15.22
C ALA A 346 -7.10 2.91 15.39
N LEU A 347 -7.93 2.82 14.36
CA LEU A 347 -9.25 3.45 14.34
C LEU A 347 -10.18 2.80 15.37
N GLY A 348 -11.12 3.59 15.88
CA GLY A 348 -12.05 3.21 16.94
C GLY A 348 -11.44 3.13 18.33
N SER A 349 -10.29 2.47 18.47
CA SER A 349 -9.59 2.35 19.76
C SER A 349 -8.68 3.53 20.10
N GLY A 350 -8.19 4.26 19.08
CA GLY A 350 -7.22 5.34 19.25
C GLY A 350 -5.83 4.86 19.72
N LEU A 351 -5.56 3.55 19.68
CA LEU A 351 -4.28 2.99 20.10
C LEU A 351 -3.14 3.47 19.21
N LYS A 352 -2.06 3.93 19.82
CA LYS A 352 -0.82 4.26 19.10
C LYS A 352 -0.19 2.96 18.62
N VAL A 353 0.06 2.88 17.32
CA VAL A 353 0.61 1.70 16.65
C VAL A 353 1.69 2.10 15.65
N VAL A 354 2.58 1.17 15.35
CA VAL A 354 3.70 1.37 14.41
C VAL A 354 3.77 0.18 13.45
N CYS A 355 3.86 0.42 12.16
CA CYS A 355 4.18 -0.64 11.20
C CYS A 355 5.53 -1.27 11.56
N HIS A 356 5.55 -2.59 11.73
CA HIS A 356 6.74 -3.33 12.12
C HIS A 356 7.89 -3.09 11.11
N PRO A 357 9.17 -3.04 11.53
CA PRO A 357 10.30 -2.86 10.61
C PRO A 357 10.39 -3.90 9.49
N GLY A 358 9.83 -5.09 9.72
CA GLY A 358 9.72 -6.16 8.71
C GLY A 358 8.58 -5.99 7.71
N SER A 359 7.64 -5.07 7.92
CA SER A 359 6.53 -4.80 7.00
C SER A 359 7.02 -4.02 5.77
N VAL A 360 6.37 -4.24 4.61
CA VAL A 360 6.57 -3.40 3.42
C VAL A 360 6.15 -1.94 3.66
N ASN A 361 5.22 -1.71 4.60
CA ASN A 361 4.71 -0.39 4.97
C ASN A 361 5.42 0.23 6.18
N ARG A 362 6.61 -0.27 6.57
CA ARG A 362 7.41 0.26 7.71
C ARG A 362 7.67 1.78 7.64
N SER A 363 7.66 2.35 6.45
CA SER A 363 7.91 3.77 6.21
C SER A 363 6.71 4.47 5.56
N ALA A 364 5.55 3.81 5.52
CA ALA A 364 4.34 4.38 4.94
C ALA A 364 3.97 5.70 5.63
N ALA A 365 3.41 6.61 4.84
CA ALA A 365 3.00 7.92 5.29
C ALA A 365 1.66 8.34 4.70
N ASP A 366 0.79 8.89 5.54
CA ASP A 366 -0.56 9.34 5.21
C ASP A 366 -1.38 8.29 4.43
N ARG A 367 -1.41 7.06 4.95
CA ARG A 367 -2.17 5.91 4.41
C ARG A 367 -3.11 5.34 5.46
N LEU A 368 -4.25 4.81 5.00
CA LEU A 368 -5.02 3.86 5.79
C LEU A 368 -4.47 2.46 5.52
N VAL A 369 -4.30 1.67 6.57
CA VAL A 369 -3.89 0.27 6.46
C VAL A 369 -4.87 -0.62 7.20
N VAL A 370 -5.23 -1.75 6.59
CA VAL A 370 -5.86 -2.86 7.30
C VAL A 370 -4.77 -3.78 7.85
N PHE A 371 -4.98 -4.32 9.04
CA PHE A 371 -4.02 -5.20 9.73
C PHE A 371 -4.72 -6.40 10.38
N TYR A 372 -3.98 -7.49 10.59
CA TYR A 372 -4.53 -8.69 11.22
C TYR A 372 -4.55 -8.59 12.75
N ASP A 373 -3.39 -8.31 13.36
CA ASP A 373 -3.23 -8.26 14.82
C ASP A 373 -2.21 -7.19 15.25
N VAL A 374 -2.29 -6.77 16.51
CA VAL A 374 -1.35 -5.85 17.17
C VAL A 374 -0.53 -6.62 18.19
N GLN A 375 0.79 -6.58 18.04
CA GLN A 375 1.69 -7.24 18.99
C GLN A 375 2.52 -6.21 19.76
N GLU A 376 2.44 -6.28 21.09
CA GLU A 376 3.16 -5.38 21.99
C GLU A 376 4.49 -6.02 22.42
N THR A 377 5.59 -5.34 22.09
CA THR A 377 6.95 -5.72 22.52
C THR A 377 7.66 -4.47 23.07
N SER A 378 8.52 -3.83 22.28
CA SER A 378 9.09 -2.51 22.59
C SER A 378 8.15 -1.36 22.19
N ASP A 379 7.29 -1.60 21.22
CA ASP A 379 6.17 -0.74 20.80
C ASP A 379 4.99 -1.65 20.41
N ARG A 380 3.87 -1.06 20.03
CA ARG A 380 2.71 -1.79 19.49
C ARG A 380 2.83 -1.90 17.99
N TYR A 381 3.22 -3.08 17.52
CA TYR A 381 3.57 -3.30 16.13
C TYR A 381 2.45 -3.94 15.31
N LEU A 382 2.29 -3.43 14.08
CA LEU A 382 1.49 -4.04 13.02
C LEU A 382 2.43 -4.82 12.10
N TYR A 383 2.37 -6.15 12.12
CA TYR A 383 3.28 -7.00 11.36
C TYR A 383 2.88 -7.15 9.90
N ASP A 384 1.60 -7.44 9.66
CA ASP A 384 1.04 -7.67 8.34
C ASP A 384 0.05 -6.56 8.02
N THR A 385 0.39 -5.71 7.05
CA THR A 385 -0.40 -4.54 6.69
C THR A 385 -0.71 -4.49 5.19
N SER A 386 -1.90 -4.03 4.84
CA SER A 386 -2.26 -3.69 3.46
C SER A 386 -2.82 -2.29 3.40
N VAL A 387 -2.31 -1.46 2.50
CA VAL A 387 -2.93 -0.15 2.23
C VAL A 387 -4.34 -0.34 1.69
N VAL A 388 -5.28 0.44 2.22
CA VAL A 388 -6.68 0.55 1.78
C VAL A 388 -7.01 2.00 1.48
N SER A 389 -7.94 2.24 0.57
CA SER A 389 -8.42 3.57 0.23
C SER A 389 -9.50 4.05 1.19
N LEU A 390 -9.72 5.38 1.20
CA LEU A 390 -10.83 5.97 1.93
C LEU A 390 -12.19 5.51 1.39
N ALA A 391 -12.30 5.31 0.06
CA ALA A 391 -13.51 4.79 -0.56
C ALA A 391 -13.81 3.36 -0.10
N GLN A 392 -12.78 2.50 0.01
CA GLN A 392 -12.95 1.15 0.57
C GLN A 392 -13.45 1.24 2.01
N VAL A 393 -12.78 2.03 2.87
CA VAL A 393 -13.21 2.20 4.27
C VAL A 393 -14.63 2.74 4.36
N LEU A 394 -14.98 3.73 3.54
CA LEU A 394 -16.32 4.30 3.51
C LEU A 394 -17.37 3.32 3.02
N LEU A 395 -17.08 2.43 2.07
CA LEU A 395 -18.07 1.49 1.54
C LEU A 395 -18.22 0.23 2.42
N PHE A 396 -17.14 -0.24 3.06
CA PHE A 396 -17.15 -1.47 3.86
C PHE A 396 -17.38 -1.27 5.37
N ALA A 397 -17.28 -0.05 5.90
CA ALA A 397 -17.64 0.22 7.30
C ALA A 397 -19.09 -0.24 7.56
N PRO A 398 -19.38 -1.02 8.61
CA PRO A 398 -20.72 -1.54 8.87
C PRO A 398 -21.69 -0.41 9.22
N ASP A 399 -21.26 0.50 10.10
CA ASP A 399 -22.08 1.62 10.57
C ASP A 399 -21.50 2.95 10.09
N VAL A 400 -22.37 3.82 9.60
CA VAL A 400 -22.01 5.18 9.21
C VAL A 400 -23.02 6.15 9.78
N ALA A 401 -22.58 6.97 10.74
CA ALA A 401 -23.43 8.03 11.28
C ALA A 401 -23.30 9.30 10.43
N GLN A 402 -24.43 9.81 9.97
CA GLN A 402 -24.51 11.02 9.17
C GLN A 402 -24.71 12.25 10.06
N SER A 403 -23.98 13.32 9.74
CA SER A 403 -24.31 14.68 10.20
C SER A 403 -24.21 15.65 9.03
N THR A 404 -25.16 16.57 8.95
CA THR A 404 -25.15 17.64 7.95
C THR A 404 -24.21 18.76 8.37
N THR A 405 -23.63 19.44 7.38
CA THR A 405 -22.82 20.64 7.62
C THR A 405 -23.32 21.77 6.75
N ASN A 406 -23.17 23.00 7.23
CA ASN A 406 -23.62 24.20 6.52
C ASN A 406 -22.78 24.53 5.26
N SER A 407 -21.84 23.67 4.86
CA SER A 407 -20.86 23.93 3.79
C SER A 407 -21.09 23.14 2.50
N GLY A 408 -22.32 22.67 2.22
CA GLY A 408 -22.62 21.87 1.02
C GLY A 408 -21.96 20.48 1.00
N ARG A 409 -21.52 20.00 2.17
CA ARG A 409 -20.89 18.68 2.36
C ARG A 409 -21.57 17.92 3.49
N ALA A 410 -21.68 16.61 3.33
CA ALA A 410 -22.10 15.70 4.38
C ALA A 410 -20.88 15.16 5.13
N LYS A 411 -21.00 15.00 6.44
CA LYS A 411 -20.03 14.30 7.28
C LYS A 411 -20.54 12.90 7.57
N LEU A 412 -19.75 11.91 7.19
CA LEU A 412 -19.98 10.50 7.45
C LEU A 412 -18.95 10.01 8.46
N ALA A 413 -19.40 9.72 9.68
CA ALA A 413 -18.56 9.11 10.70
C ALA A 413 -18.54 7.59 10.51
N VAL A 414 -17.41 7.07 10.04
CA VAL A 414 -17.18 5.62 9.79
C VAL A 414 -16.53 4.93 10.99
N ALA A 415 -15.91 5.70 11.89
CA ALA A 415 -15.40 5.27 13.18
C ALA A 415 -15.41 6.47 14.15
N PRO A 416 -15.34 6.26 15.48
CA PRO A 416 -15.28 7.34 16.47
C PRO A 416 -14.27 8.45 16.16
N ASP A 417 -13.13 8.08 15.58
CA ASP A 417 -12.00 8.95 15.26
C ASP A 417 -11.78 9.17 13.76
N LEU A 418 -12.66 8.64 12.88
CA LEU A 418 -12.61 8.84 11.44
C LEU A 418 -13.92 9.37 10.88
N GLN A 419 -13.83 10.59 10.31
CA GLN A 419 -14.91 11.24 9.60
C GLN A 419 -14.51 11.46 8.15
N VAL A 420 -15.42 11.12 7.24
CA VAL A 420 -15.29 11.31 5.80
C VAL A 420 -16.21 12.44 5.37
N LEU A 421 -15.68 13.36 4.55
CA LEU A 421 -16.46 14.42 3.95
C LEU A 421 -16.86 13.98 2.54
N VAL A 422 -18.15 14.04 2.25
CA VAL A 422 -18.73 13.74 0.95
C VAL A 422 -19.45 14.98 0.45
N ASP A 423 -19.31 15.30 -0.82
CA ASP A 423 -20.07 16.40 -1.42
C ASP A 423 -21.57 16.07 -1.38
N ALA A 424 -22.41 17.05 -1.02
CA ALA A 424 -23.83 16.79 -0.81
C ALA A 424 -24.52 16.17 -2.04
N ALA A 425 -24.08 16.53 -3.24
CA ALA A 425 -24.57 15.97 -4.50
C ALA A 425 -24.27 14.48 -4.70
N ALA A 426 -23.22 13.95 -4.06
CA ALA A 426 -22.81 12.54 -4.17
C ALA A 426 -23.24 11.70 -2.95
N LEU A 427 -23.87 12.31 -1.95
CA LEU A 427 -24.20 11.65 -0.69
C LEU A 427 -25.18 10.49 -0.89
N ASP A 428 -26.28 10.75 -1.60
CA ASP A 428 -27.32 9.75 -1.83
C ASP A 428 -26.77 8.57 -2.65
N ASP A 429 -25.94 8.85 -3.65
CA ASP A 429 -25.26 7.81 -4.45
C ASP A 429 -24.31 6.96 -3.61
N VAL A 430 -23.55 7.58 -2.69
CA VAL A 430 -22.64 6.86 -1.79
C VAL A 430 -23.43 5.96 -0.83
N LEU A 431 -24.51 6.45 -0.23
CA LEU A 431 -25.35 5.66 0.67
C LEU A 431 -26.05 4.52 -0.09
N ALA A 432 -26.61 4.80 -1.26
CA ALA A 432 -27.19 3.78 -2.12
C ALA A 432 -26.16 2.72 -2.54
N THR A 433 -24.93 3.12 -2.86
CA THR A 433 -23.84 2.19 -3.19
C THR A 433 -23.48 1.30 -2.01
N ARG A 434 -23.49 1.82 -0.78
CA ARG A 434 -23.28 1.02 0.44
C ARG A 434 -24.38 -0.02 0.62
N ASP A 435 -25.63 0.37 0.47
CA ASP A 435 -26.78 -0.55 0.60
C ASP A 435 -26.74 -1.63 -0.48
N LEU A 436 -26.42 -1.24 -1.72
CA LEU A 436 -26.24 -2.17 -2.83
C LEU A 436 -25.08 -3.14 -2.58
N LEU A 437 -23.96 -2.66 -2.04
CA LEU A 437 -22.81 -3.49 -1.69
C LEU A 437 -23.17 -4.49 -0.58
N GLN A 438 -23.83 -4.05 0.49
CA GLN A 438 -24.26 -4.92 1.57
C GLN A 438 -25.24 -5.99 1.07
N ALA A 439 -26.24 -5.59 0.27
CA ALA A 439 -27.19 -6.51 -0.33
C ALA A 439 -26.51 -7.46 -1.32
N PHE A 440 -25.51 -6.98 -2.07
CA PHE A 440 -24.70 -7.80 -2.96
C PHE A 440 -23.96 -8.89 -2.19
N VAL A 441 -23.20 -8.51 -1.14
CA VAL A 441 -22.48 -9.47 -0.28
C VAL A 441 -23.43 -10.51 0.29
N GLN A 442 -24.59 -10.11 0.82
CA GLN A 442 -25.60 -11.02 1.37
C GLN A 442 -26.17 -11.98 0.32
N ARG A 443 -26.46 -11.50 -0.89
CA ARG A 443 -26.99 -12.33 -1.99
C ARG A 443 -25.95 -13.28 -2.57
N SER A 444 -24.67 -12.90 -2.56
CA SER A 444 -23.57 -13.70 -3.13
C SER A 444 -23.14 -14.88 -2.25
N VAL A 445 -23.55 -14.93 -0.98
CA VAL A 445 -23.24 -16.08 -0.10
C VAL A 445 -24.06 -17.31 -0.53
N GLY A 446 -23.38 -18.43 -0.80
CA GLY A 446 -24.01 -19.71 -1.10
C GLY A 446 -24.69 -19.81 -2.48
N ARG A 447 -24.47 -18.82 -3.36
CA ARG A 447 -24.94 -18.81 -4.75
C ARG A 447 -23.77 -18.78 -5.74
N PRO A 448 -23.89 -19.42 -6.91
CA PRO A 448 -22.96 -19.22 -8.02
C PRO A 448 -22.95 -17.76 -8.45
N THR A 449 -21.81 -17.29 -8.93
CA THR A 449 -21.68 -15.91 -9.42
C THR A 449 -22.32 -15.79 -10.79
N ASP A 450 -23.17 -14.77 -10.97
CA ASP A 450 -23.80 -14.43 -12.23
C ASP A 450 -23.14 -13.21 -12.91
N ASP A 451 -23.50 -12.94 -14.16
CA ASP A 451 -22.95 -11.82 -14.95
C ASP A 451 -23.15 -10.45 -14.28
N ALA A 452 -24.22 -10.29 -13.48
CA ALA A 452 -24.46 -9.06 -12.74
C ALA A 452 -23.45 -8.90 -11.59
N SER A 453 -23.20 -9.99 -10.86
CA SER A 453 -22.25 -10.08 -9.75
C SER A 453 -20.81 -9.91 -10.20
N ALA A 454 -20.45 -10.48 -11.36
CA ALA A 454 -19.14 -10.30 -11.98
C ALA A 454 -18.92 -8.83 -12.39
N ARG A 455 -19.90 -8.21 -13.08
CA ARG A 455 -19.82 -6.79 -13.46
C ARG A 455 -19.73 -5.85 -12.26
N ALA A 456 -20.51 -6.12 -11.19
CA ALA A 456 -20.44 -5.35 -9.95
C ALA A 456 -19.05 -5.46 -9.29
N SER A 457 -18.50 -6.68 -9.22
CA SER A 457 -17.16 -6.92 -8.68
C SER A 457 -16.07 -6.21 -9.48
N ALA A 458 -16.18 -6.21 -10.82
CA ALA A 458 -15.27 -5.50 -11.69
C ALA A 458 -15.35 -3.97 -11.52
N ALA A 459 -16.55 -3.41 -11.43
CA ALA A 459 -16.76 -1.98 -11.21
C ALA A 459 -16.20 -1.51 -9.86
N LEU A 460 -16.43 -2.27 -8.78
CA LEU A 460 -15.86 -2.00 -7.46
C LEU A 460 -14.33 -2.08 -7.49
N ALA A 461 -13.76 -3.08 -8.16
CA ALA A 461 -12.32 -3.22 -8.29
C ALA A 461 -11.68 -2.04 -9.03
N ALA A 462 -12.32 -1.56 -10.11
CA ALA A 462 -11.88 -0.38 -10.84
C ALA A 462 -11.92 0.88 -9.96
N LEU A 463 -13.04 1.10 -9.25
CA LEU A 463 -13.21 2.21 -8.30
C LEU A 463 -12.10 2.22 -7.24
N PHE A 464 -11.82 1.08 -6.63
CA PHE A 464 -10.81 0.97 -5.57
C PHE A 464 -9.37 1.04 -6.09
N SER A 465 -9.15 0.76 -7.37
CA SER A 465 -7.83 0.88 -7.99
C SER A 465 -7.48 2.29 -8.45
N ALA A 466 -8.49 3.12 -8.73
CA ALA A 466 -8.31 4.49 -9.21
C ALA A 466 -7.93 5.46 -8.07
N ASP A 467 -8.40 5.18 -6.85
CA ASP A 467 -8.23 6.05 -5.69
C ASP A 467 -7.37 5.41 -4.59
N THR A 468 -6.05 5.51 -4.70
CA THR A 468 -5.22 5.61 -3.47
C THR A 468 -5.06 7.08 -3.12
N LEU A 469 -6.17 7.76 -2.83
CA LEU A 469 -6.16 9.10 -2.25
C LEU A 469 -5.30 9.05 -0.97
N ALA A 470 -4.16 9.75 -0.98
CA ALA A 470 -3.39 10.02 0.22
C ALA A 470 -4.34 10.64 1.25
N LEU A 471 -4.25 10.18 2.52
CA LEU A 471 -4.99 10.77 3.63
C LEU A 471 -4.60 12.25 3.77
N HIS A 472 -5.27 13.13 3.04
CA HIS A 472 -5.27 14.56 3.30
C HIS A 472 -6.10 14.80 4.55
N GLY A 473 -5.58 14.34 5.67
CA GLY A 473 -6.14 14.54 6.99
C GLY A 473 -6.01 16.00 7.38
N LYS A 474 -6.92 16.84 6.87
CA LYS A 474 -7.35 17.96 7.69
C LYS A 474 -8.09 17.32 8.86
N ARG A 475 -7.43 17.25 10.02
CA ARG A 475 -8.09 17.05 11.32
C ARG A 475 -9.40 17.84 11.29
N ALA A 476 -10.51 17.20 11.63
CA ALA A 476 -11.71 17.93 12.02
C ALA A 476 -11.27 18.95 13.09
N LYS A 477 -11.51 20.24 12.80
CA LYS A 477 -10.85 21.47 13.29
C LYS A 477 -9.48 21.78 12.65
N LYS A 478 -9.55 22.32 11.43
CA LYS A 478 -8.49 23.09 10.77
C LYS A 478 -9.06 24.03 9.69
N VAL A 479 -10.17 24.71 9.99
CA VAL A 479 -10.34 26.07 9.46
C VAL A 479 -9.33 26.88 10.27
N ASP A 480 -8.43 27.57 9.58
CA ASP A 480 -7.30 28.34 10.13
C ASP A 480 -6.04 27.55 10.57
N ARG A 481 -5.38 26.82 9.66
CA ARG A 481 -3.97 26.40 9.86
C ARG A 481 -3.17 26.46 8.56
N GLU A 482 -3.68 27.11 7.52
CA GLU A 482 -2.84 27.59 6.40
C GLU A 482 -2.53 29.05 6.72
N GLU A 483 -3.54 29.86 7.04
CA GLU A 483 -3.35 31.17 7.67
C GLU A 483 -2.66 31.08 9.04
N ALA A 484 -3.05 30.16 9.95
CA ALA A 484 -2.26 29.96 11.16
C ALA A 484 -0.91 29.26 10.94
N TRP A 485 -0.67 28.50 9.85
CA TRP A 485 0.67 27.97 9.54
C TRP A 485 1.55 29.03 8.88
N GLN A 486 0.98 29.92 8.07
CA GLN A 486 1.65 31.09 7.49
C GLN A 486 1.89 32.16 8.56
N ARG A 487 0.93 32.41 9.48
CA ARG A 487 1.13 33.22 10.69
C ARG A 487 2.12 32.56 11.64
N LYS A 488 2.11 31.22 11.79
CA LYS A 488 3.11 30.50 12.59
C LYS A 488 4.47 30.44 11.91
N LYS A 489 4.56 30.35 10.58
CA LYS A 489 5.81 30.41 9.79
C LYS A 489 6.36 31.82 9.73
N ALA A 490 5.51 32.82 9.64
CA ALA A 490 5.87 34.24 9.76
C ALA A 490 6.25 34.57 11.20
N ALA A 491 5.55 34.02 12.21
CA ALA A 491 5.91 34.14 13.62
C ALA A 491 7.12 33.28 14.00
N GLU A 492 7.40 32.17 13.32
CA GLU A 492 8.59 31.33 13.50
C GLU A 492 9.77 31.90 12.71
N ALA A 493 9.55 32.54 11.57
CA ALA A 493 10.56 33.32 10.85
C ALA A 493 10.90 34.59 11.64
N ALA A 494 9.89 35.30 12.15
CA ALA A 494 10.06 36.39 13.11
C ALA A 494 10.68 35.91 14.42
N ALA A 495 10.32 34.71 14.93
CA ALA A 495 10.92 34.13 16.13
C ALA A 495 12.28 33.49 15.89
N LYS A 496 12.67 33.17 14.65
CA LYS A 496 14.01 32.71 14.25
C LYS A 496 14.94 33.90 14.00
N ILE A 497 14.40 35.01 13.52
CA ILE A 497 15.02 36.35 13.58
C ILE A 497 15.19 36.77 15.05
N ARG A 498 14.18 36.52 15.90
CA ARG A 498 14.22 36.79 17.36
C ARG A 498 15.06 35.80 18.16
N ARG A 499 15.27 34.55 17.68
CA ARG A 499 16.14 33.49 18.27
C ARG A 499 17.57 33.51 17.73
N ALA A 500 17.89 34.38 16.79
CA ALA A 500 19.28 34.68 16.47
C ALA A 500 19.95 35.52 17.58
N GLY A 501 19.17 36.10 18.50
CA GLY A 501 19.66 36.62 19.77
C GLY A 501 19.74 35.51 20.82
N ARG A 502 20.96 35.14 21.21
CA ARG A 502 21.21 34.42 22.46
C ARG A 502 20.67 35.25 23.62
N ALA A 503 20.36 34.60 24.74
CA ALA A 503 19.99 35.23 26.01
C ALA A 503 21.15 36.02 26.67
N THR A 504 22.01 36.64 25.87
CA THR A 504 23.11 37.52 26.30
C THR A 504 23.14 38.84 25.53
N ASP A 505 22.24 39.06 24.55
CA ASP A 505 22.16 40.31 23.79
C ASP A 505 20.77 40.95 23.95
N LEU A 506 20.30 41.09 25.20
CA LEU A 506 19.19 41.99 25.51
C LEU A 506 19.77 43.41 25.54
N ILE A 507 19.22 44.32 24.75
CA ILE A 507 19.39 45.76 25.02
C ILE A 507 18.74 45.98 26.39
N PRO A 508 19.50 46.33 27.45
CA PRO A 508 18.94 46.49 28.77
C PRO A 508 17.79 47.50 28.72
N ALA A 509 16.62 47.14 29.26
CA ALA A 509 15.63 48.17 29.53
C ALA A 509 16.19 49.11 30.61
N ALA A 510 15.62 50.31 30.72
CA ALA A 510 16.05 51.23 31.74
C ALA A 510 14.88 51.89 32.46
N VAL A 511 15.07 52.10 33.75
CA VAL A 511 14.19 52.92 34.58
C VAL A 511 14.75 54.33 34.60
N THR A 512 13.89 55.32 34.35
CA THR A 512 14.28 56.74 34.40
C THR A 512 13.92 57.31 35.77
N LEU A 513 14.92 57.86 36.48
CA LEU A 513 14.81 58.55 37.75
C LEU A 513 15.21 60.01 37.55
N GLY A 514 14.24 60.90 37.33
CA GLY A 514 14.52 62.30 36.97
C GLY A 514 15.34 62.38 35.68
N ALA A 515 16.61 62.84 35.78
CA ALA A 515 17.55 62.92 34.66
C ALA A 515 18.45 61.68 34.49
N THR A 516 18.39 60.73 35.42
CA THR A 516 19.26 59.54 35.44
C THR A 516 18.53 58.34 34.84
N GLN A 517 19.19 57.62 33.95
CA GLN A 517 18.69 56.39 33.36
C GLN A 517 19.48 55.20 33.94
N ILE A 518 18.81 54.30 34.64
CA ILE A 518 19.41 53.10 35.24
C ILE A 518 19.03 51.90 34.39
N GLU A 519 20.02 51.29 33.75
CA GLU A 519 19.85 50.06 32.96
C GLU A 519 19.76 48.82 33.84
N GLU A 520 19.00 47.83 33.36
CA GLU A 520 18.89 46.50 33.97
C GLU A 520 20.27 45.88 34.22
N ASP A 521 20.47 45.34 35.42
CA ASP A 521 21.63 44.49 35.71
C ASP A 521 21.23 43.01 35.76
N HIS A 522 21.39 42.32 34.64
CA HIS A 522 21.02 40.90 34.53
C HIS A 522 21.89 39.98 35.40
N ARG A 523 23.02 40.45 35.95
CA ARG A 523 23.79 39.68 36.96
C ARG A 523 22.99 39.52 38.26
N HIS A 524 22.09 40.45 38.54
CA HIS A 524 21.15 40.39 39.66
C HIS A 524 19.80 39.75 39.28
N GLU A 525 19.66 39.24 38.05
CA GLU A 525 18.35 38.84 37.46
C GLU A 525 17.30 39.97 37.52
N GLN A 526 17.75 41.21 37.40
CA GLN A 526 16.87 42.38 37.37
C GLN A 526 16.28 42.55 35.98
N PHE A 527 14.94 42.51 35.90
CA PHE A 527 14.20 42.76 34.68
C PHE A 527 13.13 43.81 34.95
N PHE A 528 13.05 44.82 34.10
CA PHE A 528 12.07 45.88 34.22
C PHE A 528 10.83 45.55 33.38
N TYR A 529 9.66 45.97 33.88
CA TYR A 529 8.42 45.81 33.15
C TYR A 529 8.41 46.71 31.91
N ASP A 530 7.84 46.21 30.82
CA ASP A 530 7.50 47.07 29.69
C ASP A 530 6.43 48.11 30.06
N GLU A 531 6.37 49.19 29.30
CA GLU A 531 5.46 50.31 29.55
C GLU A 531 3.98 49.89 29.74
N PRO A 532 3.38 49.03 28.90
CA PRO A 532 2.01 48.57 29.12
C PRO A 532 1.83 47.75 30.40
N THR A 533 2.80 46.91 30.77
CA THR A 533 2.73 46.09 31.99
C THR A 533 2.92 46.94 33.23
N SER A 534 3.87 47.88 33.21
CA SER A 534 4.04 48.84 34.29
C SER A 534 2.76 49.62 34.57
N ARG A 535 2.03 50.10 33.54
CA ARG A 535 0.76 50.83 33.74
C ARG A 535 -0.30 49.97 34.43
N ARG A 536 -0.44 48.71 34.01
CA ARG A 536 -1.42 47.79 34.62
C ARG A 536 -1.07 47.48 36.07
N MET A 537 0.20 47.20 36.34
CA MET A 537 0.67 46.90 37.69
C MET A 537 0.60 48.14 38.59
N LEU A 538 0.93 49.32 38.07
CA LEU A 538 0.82 50.58 38.79
C LEU A 538 -0.64 50.87 39.18
N ALA A 539 -1.61 50.65 38.29
CA ALA A 539 -3.03 50.81 38.62
C ALA A 539 -3.50 49.91 39.79
N LEU A 540 -2.86 48.75 39.97
CA LEU A 540 -3.10 47.88 41.13
C LEU A 540 -2.41 48.42 42.39
N VAL A 541 -1.16 48.85 42.27
CA VAL A 541 -0.38 49.46 43.36
C VAL A 541 -1.03 50.76 43.87
N ASP A 542 -1.59 51.56 42.97
CA ASP A 542 -2.30 52.82 43.28
C ASP A 542 -3.60 52.63 44.06
N GLY A 543 -4.09 51.39 44.17
CA GLY A 543 -5.19 51.05 45.07
C GLY A 543 -4.80 51.04 46.56
N TYR A 544 -3.52 51.18 46.86
CA TYR A 544 -2.94 51.13 48.21
C TYR A 544 -2.28 52.46 48.57
N GLU A 545 -2.40 52.89 49.82
CA GLU A 545 -1.88 54.15 50.35
C GLU A 545 -0.37 54.08 50.61
N THR A 546 0.12 52.97 51.19
CA THR A 546 1.52 52.79 51.62
C THR A 546 2.09 51.43 51.19
N PRO A 547 2.13 51.09 49.89
CA PRO A 547 2.62 49.80 49.42
C PRO A 547 4.12 49.64 49.67
N LEU A 548 4.49 48.45 50.14
CA LEU A 548 5.86 47.98 50.23
C LEU A 548 6.25 47.26 48.94
N LEU A 549 7.25 47.80 48.23
CA LEU A 549 7.72 47.28 46.95
C LEU A 549 9.07 46.58 47.15
N VAL A 550 9.15 45.28 46.88
CA VAL A 550 10.34 44.46 47.12
C VAL A 550 10.87 43.93 45.79
N CYS A 551 12.13 44.23 45.49
CA CYS A 551 12.77 43.97 44.20
C CYS A 551 11.99 44.56 43.01
N ASN A 552 11.26 45.65 43.23
CA ASN A 552 10.36 46.25 42.23
C ASN A 552 10.67 47.72 41.93
N PRO A 553 11.89 48.03 41.44
CA PRO A 553 12.33 49.42 41.21
C PRO A 553 11.55 50.12 40.09
N SER A 554 10.98 49.36 39.13
CA SER A 554 10.19 49.92 38.04
C SER A 554 8.89 50.56 38.51
N LEU A 555 8.18 49.92 39.45
CA LEU A 555 6.94 50.48 40.01
C LEU A 555 7.24 51.59 41.01
N ALA A 556 8.31 51.45 41.79
CA ALA A 556 8.76 52.48 42.72
C ALA A 556 9.06 53.80 42.00
N ALA A 557 9.83 53.76 40.92
CA ALA A 557 10.16 54.94 40.13
C ALA A 557 8.93 55.67 39.55
N ARG A 558 7.93 54.91 39.07
CA ARG A 558 6.71 55.51 38.50
C ARG A 558 5.81 56.11 39.57
N ARG A 559 5.69 55.43 40.71
CA ARG A 559 4.91 55.92 41.85
C ARG A 559 5.55 57.17 42.45
N ASP A 560 6.88 57.22 42.52
CA ASP A 560 7.65 58.40 42.91
C ASP A 560 7.38 59.59 41.98
N ALA A 561 7.44 59.37 40.67
CA ALA A 561 7.12 60.39 39.67
C ALA A 561 5.67 60.88 39.75
N ALA A 562 4.74 60.04 40.23
CA ALA A 562 3.35 60.40 40.50
C ALA A 562 3.13 61.06 41.89
N GLY A 563 4.18 61.17 42.72
CA GLY A 563 4.11 61.76 44.06
C GLY A 563 3.46 60.87 45.11
N GLY A 564 3.36 59.57 44.88
CA GLY A 564 2.75 58.61 45.80
C GLY A 564 3.65 58.24 46.99
N ASP A 565 3.07 57.69 48.05
CA ASP A 565 3.82 57.14 49.17
C ASP A 565 4.13 55.65 48.98
N TYR A 566 5.34 55.22 49.31
CA TYR A 566 5.82 53.84 49.12
C TYR A 566 7.18 53.66 49.83
N LEU A 567 7.61 52.40 49.99
CA LEU A 567 8.99 52.07 50.31
C LEU A 567 9.49 50.98 49.35
N LEU A 568 10.66 51.21 48.73
CA LEU A 568 11.38 50.22 47.91
C LEU A 568 12.43 49.49 48.76
N LEU A 569 12.33 48.17 48.79
CA LEU A 569 13.35 47.26 49.31
C LEU A 569 14.06 46.60 48.13
N ASP A 570 15.32 46.94 47.90
CA ASP A 570 16.13 46.31 46.86
C ASP A 570 17.60 46.24 47.33
N ARG A 571 18.38 45.32 46.77
CA ARG A 571 19.82 45.23 47.01
C ARG A 571 20.61 46.21 46.15
N ASP A 572 20.00 46.72 45.09
CA ASP A 572 20.63 47.60 44.12
C ASP A 572 20.59 49.06 44.58
N GLU A 573 21.68 49.52 45.17
CA GLU A 573 21.81 50.88 45.70
C GLU A 573 21.74 51.98 44.64
N ARG A 574 21.75 51.64 43.34
CA ARG A 574 21.54 52.63 42.26
C ARG A 574 20.18 53.32 42.37
N PHE A 575 19.21 52.69 43.04
CA PHE A 575 17.87 53.26 43.31
C PHE A 575 17.78 54.08 44.59
N ALA A 576 18.89 54.37 45.28
CA ALA A 576 18.90 55.08 46.56
C ALA A 576 18.31 56.51 46.53
N SER A 577 18.09 57.09 45.34
CA SER A 577 17.39 58.37 45.20
C SER A 577 15.87 58.27 45.37
N LEU A 578 15.31 57.06 45.30
CA LEU A 578 13.90 56.77 45.63
C LEU A 578 13.72 56.67 47.15
N LYS A 579 12.48 56.50 47.62
CA LYS A 579 12.19 56.07 48.99
C LYS A 579 12.67 54.62 49.15
N PHE A 580 13.96 54.44 49.43
CA PHE A 580 14.69 53.19 49.32
C PHE A 580 15.29 52.75 50.65
N ARG A 581 15.31 51.43 50.89
CA ARG A 581 16.12 50.78 51.93
C ARG A 581 16.79 49.54 51.34
N ALA A 582 18.10 49.42 51.58
CA ALA A 582 18.85 48.24 51.18
C ALA A 582 18.30 46.98 51.87
N PHE A 583 18.08 45.92 51.09
CA PHE A 583 17.47 44.68 51.60
C PHE A 583 17.98 43.45 50.85
N ASP A 584 18.36 42.41 51.59
CA ASP A 584 18.77 41.11 51.02
C ASP A 584 17.72 40.04 51.35
N LEU A 585 17.11 39.47 50.30
CA LEU A 585 16.14 38.38 50.43
C LEU A 585 16.70 37.13 51.13
N ARG A 586 18.03 36.93 51.13
CA ARG A 586 18.68 35.79 51.80
C ARG A 586 18.99 36.05 53.27
N ALA A 587 18.94 37.30 53.71
CA ALA A 587 19.14 37.72 55.09
C ALA A 587 18.07 38.74 55.48
N PRO A 588 16.79 38.34 55.53
CA PRO A 588 15.69 39.28 55.70
C PRO A 588 15.65 39.87 57.11
N GLU A 589 15.58 41.20 57.20
CA GLU A 589 15.42 41.93 58.45
C GLU A 589 14.03 42.58 58.55
N PRO A 590 13.46 42.75 59.75
CA PRO A 590 12.25 43.53 59.93
C PRO A 590 12.41 44.98 59.45
N VAL A 591 11.34 45.52 58.86
CA VAL A 591 11.32 46.88 58.35
C VAL A 591 10.32 47.71 59.15
N ASP A 592 10.80 48.80 59.73
CA ASP A 592 9.99 49.78 60.46
C ASP A 592 9.32 50.74 59.46
N TYR A 593 8.39 50.18 58.68
CA TYR A 593 7.56 50.89 57.73
C TYR A 593 6.15 50.31 57.81
N ALA A 594 5.17 51.14 58.14
CA ALA A 594 3.77 50.75 58.09
C ALA A 594 3.34 50.70 56.63
N PHE A 595 2.92 49.50 56.17
CA PHE A 595 2.46 49.29 54.81
C PHE A 595 1.12 48.57 54.79
N ASP A 596 0.30 48.85 53.79
CA ASP A 596 -1.03 48.27 53.60
C ASP A 596 -1.08 47.16 52.54
N ALA A 597 -0.05 47.01 51.69
CA ALA A 597 0.14 45.86 50.80
C ALA A 597 1.63 45.59 50.50
N LEU A 598 1.97 44.33 50.17
CA LEU A 598 3.33 43.92 49.78
C LEU A 598 3.34 43.43 48.32
N PHE A 599 4.22 44.00 47.50
CA PHE A 599 4.48 43.59 46.13
C PHE A 599 5.92 43.09 45.98
N LEU A 600 6.08 41.86 45.52
CA LEU A 600 7.37 41.15 45.48
C LEU A 600 7.66 40.73 44.04
N ASP A 601 8.77 41.19 43.45
CA ASP A 601 9.24 40.76 42.12
C ASP A 601 10.69 40.24 42.19
N PRO A 602 10.90 39.04 42.74
CA PRO A 602 12.21 38.57 43.13
C PRO A 602 12.98 37.95 41.95
N PRO A 603 14.31 37.82 42.05
CA PRO A 603 15.10 37.01 41.12
C PRO A 603 14.65 35.53 41.17
N PHE A 604 14.55 34.88 40.00
CA PHE A 604 13.90 33.56 39.89
C PHE A 604 14.84 32.36 40.08
N ALA A 605 16.12 32.50 39.71
CA ALA A 605 17.11 31.42 39.81
C ALA A 605 18.00 31.57 41.05
N ASN A 606 18.34 32.80 41.42
CA ASN A 606 19.27 33.10 42.50
C ASN A 606 18.65 33.00 43.90
N VAL A 607 17.32 33.10 44.05
CA VAL A 607 16.65 32.95 45.35
C VAL A 607 15.68 31.78 45.29
N GLY A 608 15.83 30.84 46.23
CA GLY A 608 14.94 29.70 46.33
C GLY A 608 13.55 30.09 46.82
N VAL A 609 12.52 29.32 46.45
CA VAL A 609 11.13 29.61 46.85
C VAL A 609 10.95 29.60 48.38
N ALA A 610 11.65 28.71 49.08
CA ALA A 610 11.62 28.65 50.53
C ALA A 610 12.29 29.86 51.20
N GLU A 611 13.41 30.35 50.64
CA GLU A 611 14.09 31.56 51.11
C GLU A 611 13.20 32.79 50.89
N LEU A 612 12.53 32.86 49.74
CA LEU A 612 11.57 33.90 49.41
C LEU A 612 10.38 33.92 50.38
N ALA A 613 9.82 32.75 50.69
CA ALA A 613 8.73 32.64 51.67
C ALA A 613 9.17 33.05 53.08
N ALA A 614 10.41 32.70 53.48
CA ALA A 614 10.98 33.15 54.75
C ALA A 614 11.15 34.67 54.82
N ALA A 615 11.66 35.30 53.76
CA ALA A 615 11.79 36.75 53.67
C ALA A 615 10.42 37.45 53.73
N THR A 616 9.43 36.89 53.04
CA THR A 616 8.06 37.41 53.07
C THR A 616 7.47 37.34 54.48
N ARG A 617 7.72 36.24 55.21
CA ARG A 617 7.26 36.09 56.60
C ARG A 617 7.86 37.16 57.53
N THR A 618 9.15 37.44 57.39
CA THR A 618 9.82 38.49 58.17
C THR A 618 9.22 39.88 57.89
N LEU A 619 8.88 40.17 56.63
CA LEU A 619 8.30 41.46 56.23
C LEU A 619 6.84 41.62 56.64
N MET A 620 6.03 40.58 56.45
CA MET A 620 4.59 40.59 56.77
C MET A 620 4.32 40.60 58.28
N GLY A 621 5.22 40.03 59.08
CA GLY A 621 5.04 39.89 60.52
C GLY A 621 3.76 39.10 60.85
N ALA A 622 3.06 39.49 61.92
CA ALA A 622 1.84 38.83 62.38
C ALA A 622 0.54 39.42 61.79
N ALA A 623 0.63 40.49 61.00
CA ALA A 623 -0.55 41.22 60.50
C ALA A 623 -0.96 40.69 59.11
N PRO A 624 -2.23 40.27 58.91
CA PRO A 624 -2.70 39.87 57.59
C PRO A 624 -2.81 41.10 56.68
N ARG A 625 -2.15 41.06 55.52
CA ARG A 625 -2.17 42.12 54.50
C ARG A 625 -2.17 41.49 53.09
N PRO A 626 -2.67 42.18 52.06
CA PRO A 626 -2.54 41.74 50.67
C PRO A 626 -1.09 41.52 50.26
N LEU A 627 -0.83 40.36 49.64
CA LEU A 627 0.47 39.94 49.15
C LEU A 627 0.39 39.63 47.64
N TYR A 628 1.25 40.27 46.86
CA TYR A 628 1.37 40.07 45.42
C TYR A 628 2.79 39.59 45.09
N VAL A 629 2.91 38.41 44.49
CA VAL A 629 4.22 37.82 44.14
C VAL A 629 4.32 37.59 42.64
N GLY A 630 5.27 38.26 42.00
CA GLY A 630 5.69 37.99 40.63
C GLY A 630 6.49 36.68 40.58
N TYR A 631 6.06 35.74 39.74
CA TYR A 631 6.77 34.46 39.62
C TYR A 631 6.60 33.77 38.26
N ASN A 632 7.54 32.88 37.94
CA ASN A 632 7.49 32.12 36.70
C ASN A 632 6.36 31.09 36.71
N ALA A 633 5.39 31.22 35.80
CA ALA A 633 4.21 30.36 35.70
C ALA A 633 4.53 28.85 35.60
N LYS A 634 5.71 28.46 35.10
CA LYS A 634 6.12 27.05 35.04
C LYS A 634 6.38 26.43 36.42
N ARG A 635 6.60 27.25 37.44
CA ARG A 635 6.89 26.85 38.82
C ARG A 635 5.76 27.25 39.78
N ALA A 636 4.56 27.53 39.26
CA ALA A 636 3.42 27.98 40.06
C ALA A 636 3.10 27.03 41.23
N ALA A 637 3.14 25.71 41.00
CA ALA A 637 2.87 24.73 42.06
C ALA A 637 3.88 24.76 43.22
N GLU A 638 5.16 25.05 42.94
CA GLU A 638 6.19 25.20 43.99
C GLU A 638 5.93 26.47 44.82
N LEU A 639 5.52 27.55 44.16
CA LEU A 639 5.19 28.82 44.82
C LEU A 639 3.95 28.69 45.69
N GLU A 640 2.87 28.12 45.15
CA GLU A 640 1.60 27.90 45.89
C GLU A 640 1.83 27.05 47.14
N ALA A 641 2.66 26.01 47.06
CA ALA A 641 2.98 25.17 48.22
C ALA A 641 3.78 25.93 49.29
N ALA A 642 4.77 26.73 48.90
CA ALA A 642 5.62 27.46 49.83
C ALA A 642 4.92 28.66 50.48
N PHE A 643 3.94 29.25 49.79
CA PHE A 643 3.18 30.42 50.25
C PHE A 643 1.79 30.06 50.80
N ALA A 644 1.50 28.77 51.00
CA ALA A 644 0.21 28.29 51.49
C ALA A 644 -0.23 28.89 52.83
N GLU A 645 0.71 29.38 53.65
CA GLU A 645 0.41 30.05 54.94
C GLU A 645 -0.11 31.49 54.77
N PHE A 646 0.05 32.09 53.59
CA PHE A 646 -0.40 33.44 53.25
C PHE A 646 -1.68 33.47 52.40
N ALA A 647 -2.14 32.30 51.97
CA ALA A 647 -3.38 32.09 51.22
C ALA A 647 -4.55 31.79 52.17
#